data_AF-A0A3D3G942-F1
#
_entry.id   AF-A0A3D3G942-F1
#
_cell.length_a   1.000
_cell.length_b   1.000
_cell.length_c   1.000
_cell.angle_alpha   90.00
_cell.angle_beta   90.00
_cell.angle_gamma   90.00
#
_symmetry.space_group_name_H-M   'P 1'
#
loop_
_entity.id
_entity.type
_entity.pdbx_description
1 polymer ?
#
loop_
_entity_poly.entity_id
_entity_poly.type
_entity_poly.pdbx_seq_one_letter_code
_entity_poly.pdbx_strand_id
1 'polypeptide(L)'
;MGESRIIFKTFGWVAGFVVLSALLHFGSPVYSADSGTNVATNEVPVPAMTFGPGADFNVASTLNMGNLINSCMMNPALNNMQAIMKNGTNGLAIGGVCAGSEMKFDRHSLDCSNFEIDGNFDAAKFEQFKAAATESKNALSCQKNALQGLQTELNCLSTQVSALQNQIKTLEASYTQNMGGMAEYVGIMKAVEADRTKQFEDVQGHLRGDERTGHKGLLRMRDELQPMVTAMESEIKAIKDSHKSSEIQRKAFEEDIQRKIMAMTNECFSARKKSNFHCVPNGPAVTAREYVLCRYEQNQRLGAGGVVETSSIRTKQAESKRAELENVLNQILGDSPTESKTPKTAEEAVAQAEQAMNVLNPTDLEAEYGAKLSSFDGKGLGIHGFVMKAMGNCYRDAQKSVNKQRELSSTQLGRNQESIKAFERETKKQVNELLTKYSNKYSEVMGALTGMHLPVNADGCRDSKPASQEICLDDLKKNMRGIWDGSLPQSTVNFMIRGNDAKTTITFQCQGLDGCVTKMQSLAKNLEKDRDRVSAEKKKKIEEFNRKVESRSKQIATGLATQNLRLGDELNRLNGQLTALGVRGAVKTGRVRAEKLEKDEDGLYMAPTSVVGLISNYIGEPGLLDMQDGTFSESLAGISERVKEIGENEAEAAQMVAQLDGRKAKCVNNQMKDVARLLKDQVASLSDCYRNVEFCQEHNGRMQTWEKDVREVFKLSAGSVTSALKSGSDTCSIVKDYPNVAPAEVVACKTALKEYNSGLGKYEDEKQEAQKKYEAALKAAKKKAAKIKATSTSGAEEEEEEEEEEAILPPEDKTSAIENLEREKDTACASTFSALEAMHIKASSLSAAEIGRYADEMTAAGLKPGISAASCTAIVEGEFKGTLAEAKALKETGSSGAGRASD
;
A
#
# COMPACT_ATOMS: atom_id res chain seq x y z
N MET A 1 1.64 -69.25 64.01
CA MET A 1 0.71 -68.53 64.90
C MET A 1 0.38 -67.20 64.23
N GLY A 2 -0.90 -66.89 64.04
CA GLY A 2 -1.39 -65.69 63.33
C GLY A 2 -2.27 -66.03 62.12
N GLU A 3 -3.50 -66.48 62.38
CA GLU A 3 -4.53 -66.86 61.40
C GLU A 3 -4.99 -65.71 60.49
N SER A 4 -5.34 -66.03 59.24
CA SER A 4 -6.71 -65.83 58.73
C SER A 4 -6.90 -66.50 57.36
N ARG A 5 -7.78 -67.50 57.36
CA ARG A 5 -8.36 -68.18 56.18
C ARG A 5 -9.65 -67.46 55.79
N ILE A 6 -9.90 -67.24 54.49
CA ILE A 6 -11.26 -67.27 53.95
C ILE A 6 -11.28 -68.11 52.67
N ILE A 7 -12.30 -68.97 52.62
CA ILE A 7 -12.51 -70.13 51.77
C ILE A 7 -13.33 -69.75 50.52
N PHE A 8 -12.97 -70.38 49.40
CA PHE A 8 -13.71 -70.49 48.15
C PHE A 8 -15.14 -71.03 48.33
N LYS A 9 -16.11 -70.53 47.57
CA LYS A 9 -17.25 -71.34 47.12
C LYS A 9 -17.54 -71.12 45.63
N THR A 10 -17.28 -72.21 44.91
CA THR A 10 -17.74 -72.61 43.58
C THR A 10 -19.27 -72.61 43.46
N PHE A 11 -19.78 -72.25 42.28
CA PHE A 11 -20.84 -72.98 41.59
C PHE A 11 -20.63 -72.87 40.08
N GLY A 12 -20.51 -74.02 39.42
CA GLY A 12 -20.52 -74.14 37.97
C GLY A 12 -21.83 -74.71 37.46
N TRP A 13 -21.91 -74.79 36.12
CA TRP A 13 -22.70 -75.65 35.21
C TRP A 13 -23.19 -74.77 34.04
N VAL A 14 -22.56 -74.79 32.86
CA VAL A 14 -22.53 -75.81 31.77
C VAL A 14 -23.82 -75.81 30.93
N ALA A 15 -23.69 -75.27 29.71
CA ALA A 15 -24.23 -75.73 28.41
C ALA A 15 -24.00 -74.55 27.42
N GLY A 16 -23.31 -74.63 26.28
CA GLY A 16 -23.12 -75.71 25.34
C GLY A 16 -23.93 -75.40 24.08
N PHE A 17 -23.29 -74.88 23.01
CA PHE A 17 -23.43 -75.28 21.58
C PHE A 17 -22.88 -74.22 20.58
N VAL A 18 -21.83 -74.63 19.86
CA VAL A 18 -21.62 -74.63 18.38
C VAL A 18 -21.71 -73.32 17.55
N VAL A 19 -20.52 -72.90 17.07
CA VAL A 19 -20.08 -72.62 15.68
C VAL A 19 -21.05 -71.90 14.70
N LEU A 20 -20.65 -70.74 14.16
CA LEU A 20 -20.24 -70.50 12.74
C LEU A 20 -20.33 -68.99 12.35
N SER A 21 -19.20 -68.45 11.88
CA SER A 21 -18.94 -67.43 10.84
C SER A 21 -19.74 -66.12 10.65
N ALA A 22 -18.93 -65.07 10.37
CA ALA A 22 -19.09 -64.02 9.34
C ALA A 22 -19.68 -62.64 9.73
N LEU A 23 -18.78 -61.63 9.70
CA LEU A 23 -18.83 -60.42 8.87
C LEU A 23 -20.19 -59.68 8.75
N LEU A 24 -20.28 -58.49 9.35
CA LEU A 24 -20.42 -57.17 8.68
C LEU A 24 -21.01 -56.10 9.63
N HIS A 25 -20.33 -54.95 9.65
CA HIS A 25 -20.88 -53.59 9.73
C HIS A 25 -22.03 -53.29 10.71
N PHE A 26 -21.68 -52.69 11.86
CA PHE A 26 -22.47 -51.60 12.41
C PHE A 26 -21.55 -50.47 12.86
N GLY A 27 -21.68 -49.33 12.18
CA GLY A 27 -21.07 -48.08 12.58
C GLY A 27 -21.75 -47.54 13.83
N SER A 28 -20.93 -47.23 14.83
CA SER A 28 -21.32 -46.39 15.96
C SER A 28 -20.96 -44.93 15.60
N PRO A 29 -21.86 -43.96 15.81
CA PRO A 29 -21.55 -42.57 15.57
C PRO A 29 -20.59 -42.07 16.65
N VAL A 30 -19.42 -41.59 16.23
CA VAL A 30 -18.52 -40.81 17.07
C VAL A 30 -19.17 -39.44 17.24
N TYR A 31 -19.62 -39.15 18.46
CA TYR A 31 -19.85 -37.79 18.93
C TYR A 31 -18.53 -37.03 18.87
N SER A 32 -18.32 -36.23 17.82
CA SER A 32 -17.36 -35.14 17.83
C SER A 32 -17.98 -34.04 18.67
N ALA A 33 -17.51 -33.88 19.91
CA ALA A 33 -17.67 -32.63 20.63
C ALA A 33 -16.78 -31.61 19.91
N ASP A 34 -17.37 -30.83 19.00
CA ASP A 34 -16.78 -29.59 18.51
C ASP A 34 -16.58 -28.67 19.71
N SER A 35 -15.39 -28.72 20.31
CA SER A 35 -14.90 -27.63 21.13
C SER A 35 -14.71 -26.45 20.19
N GLY A 36 -15.75 -25.62 20.08
CA GLY A 36 -15.76 -24.34 19.38
C GLY A 36 -14.68 -23.42 19.96
N THR A 37 -13.45 -23.63 19.54
CA THR A 37 -12.44 -22.59 19.56
C THR A 37 -12.76 -21.74 18.35
N ASN A 38 -13.57 -20.70 18.58
CA ASN A 38 -13.59 -19.53 17.73
C ASN A 38 -12.14 -19.03 17.69
N VAL A 39 -11.35 -19.51 16.72
CA VAL A 39 -10.28 -18.69 16.17
C VAL A 39 -11.07 -17.51 15.67
N ALA A 40 -11.06 -16.42 16.45
CA ALA A 40 -11.50 -15.14 15.96
C ALA A 40 -10.62 -14.89 14.75
N THR A 41 -11.12 -15.28 13.58
CA THR A 41 -10.75 -14.65 12.34
C THR A 41 -11.19 -13.23 12.60
N ASN A 42 -10.25 -12.43 13.14
CA ASN A 42 -10.26 -11.01 12.92
C ASN A 42 -10.29 -10.94 11.41
N GLU A 43 -11.50 -10.93 10.83
CA GLU A 43 -11.70 -10.46 9.48
C GLU A 43 -10.99 -9.14 9.51
N VAL A 44 -9.79 -9.08 8.93
CA VAL A 44 -9.08 -7.82 8.81
C VAL A 44 -10.07 -6.99 8.04
N PRO A 45 -10.72 -6.01 8.68
CA PRO A 45 -11.81 -5.31 8.03
C PRO A 45 -11.14 -4.68 6.83
N VAL A 46 -11.52 -5.12 5.62
CA VAL A 46 -11.20 -4.37 4.43
C VAL A 46 -11.74 -2.99 4.77
N PRO A 47 -10.88 -1.97 4.93
CA PRO A 47 -11.32 -0.71 5.49
C PRO A 47 -12.51 -0.26 4.65
N ALA A 48 -13.66 -0.15 5.31
CA ALA A 48 -14.85 0.39 4.70
C ALA A 48 -14.57 1.87 4.48
N MET A 49 -13.86 2.17 3.39
CA MET A 49 -13.81 3.51 2.85
C MET A 49 -15.21 3.78 2.32
N THR A 50 -16.07 4.26 3.22
CA THR A 50 -17.14 5.15 2.82
C THR A 50 -16.44 6.26 2.05
N PHE A 51 -16.67 6.31 0.74
CA PHE A 51 -16.38 7.48 -0.06
C PHE A 51 -16.81 8.68 0.78
N GLY A 52 -15.86 9.51 1.22
CA GLY A 52 -16.20 10.71 1.94
C GLY A 52 -17.22 11.48 1.09
N PRO A 53 -18.16 12.23 1.68
CA PRO A 53 -19.21 12.93 0.96
C PRO A 53 -18.72 13.92 -0.14
N GLY A 54 -17.40 14.05 -0.36
CA GLY A 54 -16.78 14.76 -1.48
C GLY A 54 -16.29 13.90 -2.66
N ALA A 55 -16.36 12.56 -2.62
CA ALA A 55 -15.88 11.68 -3.70
C ALA A 55 -16.99 11.21 -4.67
N ASP A 56 -18.25 11.50 -4.36
CA ASP A 56 -19.30 11.50 -5.38
C ASP A 56 -19.02 12.68 -6.31
N PHE A 57 -18.63 12.38 -7.56
CA PHE A 57 -18.37 13.36 -8.61
C PHE A 57 -19.35 14.53 -8.51
N ASN A 58 -18.89 15.68 -8.00
CA ASN A 58 -19.77 16.73 -7.50
C ASN A 58 -20.78 17.16 -8.57
N VAL A 59 -22.01 16.66 -8.47
CA VAL A 59 -23.06 16.83 -9.51
C VAL A 59 -23.49 18.29 -9.63
N ALA A 60 -23.29 19.07 -8.57
CA ALA A 60 -23.61 20.49 -8.54
C ALA A 60 -22.79 21.30 -9.55
N SER A 61 -21.55 20.91 -9.85
CA SER A 61 -20.74 21.61 -10.85
C SER A 61 -21.34 21.46 -12.26
N THR A 62 -21.86 20.28 -12.58
CA THR A 62 -22.46 19.98 -13.89
C THR A 62 -23.81 20.69 -14.08
N LEU A 63 -24.62 20.82 -13.02
CA LEU A 63 -25.90 21.54 -13.07
C LEU A 63 -25.72 23.05 -13.24
N ASN A 64 -24.64 23.64 -12.69
CA ASN A 64 -24.36 25.06 -12.85
C ASN A 64 -23.87 25.45 -14.26
N MET A 65 -23.38 24.51 -15.07
CA MET A 65 -22.95 24.79 -16.45
C MET A 65 -24.13 25.23 -17.33
N GLY A 66 -25.34 24.69 -17.11
CA GLY A 66 -26.52 24.97 -17.93
C GLY A 66 -27.02 26.43 -17.86
N ASN A 67 -26.73 27.13 -16.77
CA ASN A 67 -27.22 28.50 -16.55
C ASN A 67 -26.29 29.57 -17.13
N LEU A 68 -25.04 29.24 -17.44
CA LEU A 68 -24.03 30.23 -17.86
C LEU A 68 -24.31 30.79 -19.26
N ILE A 69 -24.70 29.95 -20.22
CA ILE A 69 -24.91 30.37 -21.62
C ILE A 69 -26.11 31.33 -21.77
N ASN A 70 -27.16 31.15 -20.96
CA ASN A 70 -28.37 31.98 -21.04
C ASN A 70 -28.15 33.44 -20.62
N SER A 71 -27.09 33.76 -19.86
CA SER A 71 -26.88 35.10 -19.30
C SER A 71 -26.51 36.15 -20.35
N CYS A 72 -25.70 35.81 -21.36
CA CYS A 72 -25.37 36.72 -22.47
C CYS A 72 -26.54 36.92 -23.42
N MET A 73 -27.36 35.89 -23.65
CA MET A 73 -28.54 35.96 -24.53
C MET A 73 -29.63 36.89 -23.99
N MET A 74 -29.68 37.08 -22.67
CA MET A 74 -30.68 37.91 -21.99
C MET A 74 -30.16 39.31 -21.62
N ASN A 75 -28.99 39.71 -22.15
CA ASN A 75 -28.36 40.97 -21.76
C ASN A 75 -29.26 42.18 -22.12
N PRO A 76 -29.64 43.04 -21.15
CA PRO A 76 -30.44 44.24 -21.37
C PRO A 76 -29.86 45.20 -22.40
N ALA A 77 -28.56 45.16 -22.67
CA ALA A 77 -27.91 45.95 -23.72
C ALA A 77 -28.47 45.64 -25.11
N LEU A 78 -28.86 44.40 -25.40
CA LEU A 78 -29.50 44.01 -26.66
C LEU A 78 -30.94 44.54 -26.75
N ASN A 79 -31.69 44.48 -25.64
CA ASN A 79 -33.01 45.08 -25.53
C ASN A 79 -32.95 46.62 -25.67
N ASN A 80 -31.89 47.25 -25.16
CA ASN A 80 -31.63 48.67 -25.32
C ASN A 80 -31.17 49.02 -26.74
N MET A 81 -30.42 48.16 -27.44
CA MET A 81 -30.14 48.36 -28.86
C MET A 81 -31.39 48.22 -29.72
N GLN A 82 -32.30 47.31 -29.40
CA GLN A 82 -33.63 47.25 -30.01
C GLN A 82 -34.44 48.54 -29.76
N ALA A 83 -34.28 49.15 -28.58
CA ALA A 83 -34.91 50.43 -28.25
C ALA A 83 -34.26 51.62 -28.98
N ILE A 84 -32.93 51.64 -29.12
CA ILE A 84 -32.17 52.64 -29.88
C ILE A 84 -32.49 52.52 -31.38
N MET A 85 -32.60 51.30 -31.91
CA MET A 85 -33.03 51.02 -33.29
C MET A 85 -34.50 51.36 -33.54
N LYS A 86 -35.37 51.38 -32.51
CA LYS A 86 -36.77 51.82 -32.64
C LYS A 86 -36.94 53.34 -32.63
N ASN A 87 -36.01 54.08 -32.01
CA ASN A 87 -36.15 55.53 -31.80
C ASN A 87 -35.35 56.39 -32.80
N GLY A 88 -34.44 55.81 -33.59
CA GLY A 88 -33.90 56.44 -34.79
C GLY A 88 -34.89 56.26 -35.95
N THR A 89 -35.30 57.36 -36.60
CA THR A 89 -36.26 57.35 -37.70
C THR A 89 -35.86 56.33 -38.80
N ASN A 90 -36.77 55.39 -39.06
CA ASN A 90 -36.68 54.16 -39.87
C ASN A 90 -36.08 52.94 -39.13
N GLY A 91 -36.96 52.27 -38.38
CA GLY A 91 -36.63 51.10 -37.58
C GLY A 91 -36.15 49.90 -38.40
N LEU A 92 -35.02 49.33 -37.97
CA LEU A 92 -34.47 48.08 -38.46
C LEU A 92 -34.89 46.92 -37.53
N ALA A 93 -35.42 45.85 -38.11
CA ALA A 93 -35.61 44.58 -37.41
C ALA A 93 -34.25 43.90 -37.15
N ILE A 94 -34.15 43.02 -36.16
CA ILE A 94 -32.98 42.17 -35.94
C ILE A 94 -32.77 41.32 -37.21
N GLY A 95 -31.74 41.65 -38.00
CA GLY A 95 -31.51 41.13 -39.37
C GLY A 95 -31.53 42.21 -40.47
N GLY A 96 -31.86 43.45 -40.12
CA GLY A 96 -31.97 44.56 -41.07
C GLY A 96 -30.61 45.00 -41.60
N VAL A 97 -30.40 44.77 -42.89
CA VAL A 97 -29.34 45.41 -43.68
C VAL A 97 -29.45 46.92 -43.46
N CYS A 98 -28.38 47.58 -42.98
CA CYS A 98 -28.37 49.05 -42.91
C CYS A 98 -28.67 49.59 -44.30
N ALA A 99 -29.86 50.19 -44.46
CA ALA A 99 -30.31 50.68 -45.76
C ALA A 99 -29.45 51.88 -46.16
N GLY A 100 -28.86 51.80 -47.36
CA GLY A 100 -27.93 52.79 -47.90
C GLY A 100 -26.62 52.15 -48.32
N SER A 101 -26.14 52.48 -49.52
CA SER A 101 -24.81 52.09 -49.98
C SER A 101 -23.77 53.05 -49.41
N GLU A 102 -22.64 52.52 -48.94
CA GLU A 102 -21.44 53.31 -48.68
C GLU A 102 -21.03 54.04 -49.97
N MET A 103 -21.31 55.35 -50.05
CA MET A 103 -20.85 56.16 -51.16
C MET A 103 -19.44 56.63 -50.87
N LYS A 104 -18.49 56.22 -51.71
CA LYS A 104 -17.17 56.86 -51.75
C LYS A 104 -17.30 58.17 -52.50
N PHE A 105 -17.23 59.27 -51.76
CA PHE A 105 -17.27 60.60 -52.33
C PHE A 105 -15.86 61.02 -52.78
N ASP A 106 -15.70 61.38 -54.04
CA ASP A 106 -14.48 62.03 -54.51
C ASP A 106 -14.50 63.51 -54.10
N ARG A 107 -13.40 64.05 -53.56
CA ARG A 107 -13.28 65.49 -53.23
C ARG A 107 -13.60 66.40 -54.42
N HIS A 108 -13.38 65.94 -55.65
CA HIS A 108 -13.72 66.69 -56.86
C HIS A 108 -15.23 66.81 -57.10
N SER A 109 -16.05 65.95 -56.48
CA SER A 109 -17.52 66.00 -56.59
C SER A 109 -18.16 67.22 -55.90
N LEU A 110 -17.41 67.92 -55.03
CA LEU A 110 -17.89 69.09 -54.29
C LEU A 110 -17.74 70.41 -55.04
N ASP A 111 -17.19 70.40 -56.27
CA ASP A 111 -17.05 71.60 -57.09
C ASP A 111 -18.43 72.15 -57.54
N CYS A 112 -18.57 73.47 -57.59
CA CYS A 112 -19.83 74.12 -57.96
C CYS A 112 -20.30 73.71 -59.36
N SER A 113 -19.35 73.44 -60.26
CA SER A 113 -19.57 72.92 -61.61
C SER A 113 -20.39 71.63 -61.65
N ASN A 114 -20.32 70.78 -60.62
CA ASN A 114 -21.10 69.53 -60.57
C ASN A 114 -22.57 69.76 -60.19
N PHE A 115 -22.89 70.93 -59.63
CA PHE A 115 -24.23 71.36 -59.26
C PHE A 115 -24.79 72.39 -60.26
N GLU A 116 -24.21 72.49 -61.45
CA GLU A 116 -24.66 73.39 -62.50
C GLU A 116 -25.33 72.61 -63.64
N ILE A 117 -26.42 73.17 -64.18
CA ILE A 117 -27.05 72.76 -65.44
C ILE A 117 -27.14 74.03 -66.30
N ASP A 118 -26.51 73.98 -67.48
CA ASP A 118 -26.44 75.12 -68.40
C ASP A 118 -25.89 76.41 -67.75
N GLY A 119 -24.92 76.27 -66.84
CA GLY A 119 -24.28 77.38 -66.12
C GLY A 119 -25.10 77.97 -64.97
N ASN A 120 -26.28 77.42 -64.67
CA ASN A 120 -27.13 77.82 -63.54
C ASN A 120 -27.14 76.77 -62.43
N PHE A 121 -27.22 77.20 -61.17
CA PHE A 121 -27.11 76.33 -60.01
C PHE A 121 -28.39 75.52 -59.86
N ASP A 122 -28.24 74.19 -59.90
CA ASP A 122 -29.31 73.25 -59.70
C ASP A 122 -29.43 72.91 -58.21
N ALA A 123 -30.35 73.61 -57.55
CA ALA A 123 -30.67 73.36 -56.15
C ALA A 123 -31.20 71.95 -55.90
N ALA A 124 -31.91 71.34 -56.86
CA ALA A 124 -32.44 69.98 -56.69
C ALA A 124 -31.31 68.94 -56.72
N LYS A 125 -30.35 69.09 -57.63
CA LYS A 125 -29.16 68.21 -57.70
C LYS A 125 -28.26 68.36 -56.47
N PHE A 126 -28.11 69.58 -55.96
CA PHE A 126 -27.39 69.83 -54.71
C PHE A 126 -28.08 69.18 -53.50
N GLU A 127 -29.40 69.36 -53.34
CA GLU A 127 -30.15 68.74 -52.23
C GLU A 127 -30.19 67.21 -52.37
N GLN A 128 -30.24 66.67 -53.59
CA GLN A 128 -30.13 65.23 -53.83
C GLN A 128 -28.77 64.68 -53.40
N PHE A 129 -27.68 65.39 -53.72
CA PHE A 129 -26.33 64.99 -53.32
C PHE A 129 -26.12 65.12 -51.81
N LYS A 130 -26.66 66.17 -51.19
CA LYS A 130 -26.65 66.34 -49.73
C LYS A 130 -27.49 65.26 -49.04
N ALA A 131 -28.64 64.90 -49.59
CA ALA A 131 -29.48 63.80 -49.11
C ALA A 131 -28.71 62.48 -49.18
N ALA A 132 -28.03 62.18 -50.30
CA ALA A 132 -27.19 60.99 -50.46
C ALA A 132 -26.00 60.95 -49.49
N ALA A 133 -25.33 62.10 -49.23
CA ALA A 133 -24.27 62.20 -48.23
C ALA A 133 -24.77 62.00 -46.80
N THR A 134 -25.97 62.52 -46.50
CA THR A 134 -26.63 62.32 -45.20
C THR A 134 -27.08 60.87 -45.03
N GLU A 135 -27.62 60.25 -46.07
CA GLU A 135 -28.01 58.83 -46.10
C GLU A 135 -26.79 57.93 -45.93
N SER A 136 -25.68 58.20 -46.62
CA SER A 136 -24.42 57.47 -46.46
C SER A 136 -23.84 57.63 -45.05
N LYS A 137 -23.87 58.83 -44.46
CA LYS A 137 -23.47 59.06 -43.06
C LYS A 137 -24.33 58.23 -42.10
N ASN A 138 -25.64 58.23 -42.28
CA ASN A 138 -26.58 57.48 -41.43
C ASN A 138 -26.39 55.96 -41.59
N ALA A 139 -26.12 55.48 -42.82
CA ALA A 139 -25.82 54.08 -43.10
C ALA A 139 -24.50 53.64 -42.42
N LEU A 140 -23.45 54.46 -42.49
CA LEU A 140 -22.17 54.21 -41.81
C LEU A 140 -22.33 54.23 -40.29
N SER A 141 -23.08 55.19 -39.74
CA SER A 141 -23.39 55.24 -38.30
C SER A 141 -24.18 54.00 -37.85
N CYS A 142 -25.14 53.53 -38.65
CA CYS A 142 -25.85 52.28 -38.44
C CYS A 142 -24.91 51.08 -38.40
N GLN A 143 -24.01 50.94 -39.39
CA GLN A 143 -23.05 49.83 -39.45
C GLN A 143 -22.08 49.85 -38.27
N LYS A 144 -21.60 51.03 -37.89
CA LYS A 144 -20.71 51.22 -36.73
C LYS A 144 -21.38 50.78 -35.42
N ASN A 145 -22.62 51.21 -35.19
CA ASN A 145 -23.37 50.82 -34.01
C ASN A 145 -23.68 49.31 -34.00
N ALA A 146 -24.00 48.72 -35.16
CA ALA A 146 -24.20 47.28 -35.30
C ALA A 146 -22.91 46.49 -34.95
N LEU A 147 -21.75 46.94 -35.41
CA LEU A 147 -20.46 46.33 -35.09
C LEU A 147 -20.09 46.46 -33.61
N GLN A 148 -20.37 47.60 -32.98
CA GLN A 148 -20.18 47.77 -31.53
C GLN A 148 -21.13 46.86 -30.71
N GLY A 149 -22.33 46.63 -31.21
CA GLY A 149 -23.26 45.63 -30.67
C GLY A 149 -22.68 44.22 -30.72
N LEU A 150 -22.18 43.81 -31.89
CA LEU A 150 -21.51 42.50 -32.07
C LEU A 150 -20.25 42.38 -31.24
N GLN A 151 -19.46 43.45 -31.08
CA GLN A 151 -18.29 43.47 -30.20
C GLN A 151 -18.69 43.16 -28.75
N THR A 152 -19.78 43.77 -28.28
CA THR A 152 -20.32 43.53 -26.93
C THR A 152 -20.75 42.09 -26.76
N GLU A 153 -21.45 41.54 -27.75
CA GLU A 153 -21.93 40.16 -27.76
C GLU A 153 -20.78 39.15 -27.78
N LEU A 154 -19.77 39.37 -28.63
CA LEU A 154 -18.56 38.54 -28.70
C LEU A 154 -17.72 38.61 -27.42
N ASN A 155 -17.59 39.78 -26.79
CA ASN A 155 -16.92 39.91 -25.50
C ASN A 155 -17.66 39.12 -24.41
N CYS A 156 -18.99 39.18 -24.42
CA CYS A 156 -19.83 38.39 -23.51
C CYS A 156 -19.62 36.89 -23.75
N LEU A 157 -19.67 36.45 -25.00
CA LEU A 157 -19.48 35.06 -25.39
C LEU A 157 -18.06 34.57 -25.03
N SER A 158 -17.03 35.39 -25.29
CA SER A 158 -15.65 35.10 -24.87
C SER A 158 -15.54 34.90 -23.36
N THR A 159 -16.24 35.71 -22.56
CA THR A 159 -16.26 35.58 -21.09
C THR A 159 -16.96 34.29 -20.65
N GLN A 160 -18.08 33.92 -21.29
CA GLN A 160 -18.76 32.65 -21.04
C GLN A 160 -17.90 31.44 -21.42
N VAL A 161 -17.17 31.53 -22.54
CA VAL A 161 -16.25 30.48 -22.98
C VAL A 161 -15.11 30.30 -21.99
N SER A 162 -14.50 31.38 -21.51
CA SER A 162 -13.48 31.30 -20.45
C SER A 162 -14.04 30.73 -19.15
N ALA A 163 -15.27 31.07 -18.77
CA ALA A 163 -15.94 30.47 -17.60
C ALA A 163 -16.17 28.96 -17.80
N LEU A 164 -16.62 28.55 -19.00
CA LEU A 164 -16.81 27.14 -19.36
C LEU A 164 -15.49 26.36 -19.35
N GLN A 165 -14.42 26.93 -19.90
CA GLN A 165 -13.07 26.35 -19.84
C GLN A 165 -12.60 26.15 -18.39
N ASN A 166 -12.83 27.13 -17.51
CA ASN A 166 -12.48 27.01 -16.10
C ASN A 166 -13.29 25.89 -15.41
N GLN A 167 -14.58 25.77 -15.73
CA GLN A 167 -15.41 24.66 -15.23
C GLN A 167 -14.94 23.31 -15.75
N ILE A 168 -14.53 23.22 -17.02
CA ILE A 168 -13.94 22.03 -17.61
C ILE A 168 -12.63 21.66 -16.90
N LYS A 169 -11.76 22.63 -16.59
CA LYS A 169 -10.52 22.39 -15.81
C LYS A 169 -10.81 21.88 -14.41
N THR A 170 -11.80 22.45 -13.71
CA THR A 170 -12.23 21.96 -12.39
C THR A 170 -12.79 20.54 -12.48
N LEU A 171 -13.57 20.25 -13.52
CA LEU A 171 -14.10 18.92 -13.79
C LEU A 171 -12.97 17.93 -14.07
N GLU A 172 -11.98 18.31 -14.87
CA GLU A 172 -10.80 17.50 -15.19
C GLU A 172 -10.00 17.16 -13.93
N ALA A 173 -9.72 18.14 -13.08
CA ALA A 173 -9.05 17.92 -11.80
C ALA A 173 -9.83 16.95 -10.89
N SER A 174 -11.15 17.15 -10.75
CA SER A 174 -12.00 16.25 -9.97
C SER A 174 -12.05 14.83 -10.55
N TYR A 175 -12.05 14.71 -11.88
CA TYR A 175 -12.08 13.43 -12.56
C TYR A 175 -10.79 12.65 -12.34
N THR A 176 -9.64 13.29 -12.54
CA THR A 176 -8.32 12.70 -12.28
C THR A 176 -8.15 12.33 -10.81
N GLN A 177 -8.59 13.17 -9.88
CA GLN A 177 -8.55 12.88 -8.44
C GLN A 177 -9.38 11.63 -8.10
N ASN A 178 -10.60 11.51 -8.64
CA ASN A 178 -11.46 10.35 -8.40
C ASN A 178 -10.87 9.06 -8.98
N MET A 179 -10.29 9.11 -10.17
CA MET A 179 -9.60 7.96 -10.75
C MET A 179 -8.35 7.57 -9.95
N GLY A 180 -7.59 8.56 -9.45
CA GLY A 180 -6.48 8.33 -8.53
C GLY A 180 -6.91 7.61 -7.26
N GLY A 181 -8.02 8.03 -6.63
CA GLY A 181 -8.57 7.35 -5.46
C GLY A 181 -9.06 5.92 -5.74
N MET A 182 -9.61 5.66 -6.94
CA MET A 182 -9.97 4.30 -7.36
C MET A 182 -8.73 3.41 -7.53
N ALA A 183 -7.66 3.94 -8.14
CA ALA A 183 -6.40 3.23 -8.32
C ALA A 183 -5.72 2.93 -6.98
N GLU A 184 -5.70 3.88 -6.04
CA GLU A 184 -5.20 3.68 -4.68
C GLU A 184 -5.96 2.56 -3.96
N TYR A 185 -7.29 2.56 -4.03
CA TYR A 185 -8.12 1.52 -3.42
C TYR A 185 -7.83 0.13 -3.99
N VAL A 186 -7.70 0.01 -5.32
CA VAL A 186 -7.30 -1.25 -5.96
C VAL A 186 -5.87 -1.65 -5.55
N GLY A 187 -4.96 -0.69 -5.39
CA GLY A 187 -3.61 -0.90 -4.86
C GLY A 187 -3.61 -1.49 -3.44
N ILE A 188 -4.48 -1.00 -2.56
CA ILE A 188 -4.66 -1.57 -1.20
C ILE A 188 -5.15 -3.02 -1.29
N MET A 189 -6.15 -3.31 -2.13
CA MET A 189 -6.64 -4.69 -2.30
C MET A 189 -5.57 -5.63 -2.85
N LYS A 190 -4.74 -5.18 -3.79
CA LYS A 190 -3.57 -5.94 -4.26
C LYS A 190 -2.57 -6.23 -3.14
N ALA A 191 -2.27 -5.25 -2.30
CA ALA A 191 -1.35 -5.44 -1.18
C ALA A 191 -1.89 -6.48 -0.19
N VAL A 192 -3.20 -6.46 0.10
CA VAL A 192 -3.86 -7.46 0.95
C VAL A 192 -3.84 -8.85 0.29
N GLU A 193 -4.11 -8.96 -1.01
CA GLU A 193 -4.05 -10.22 -1.76
C GLU A 193 -2.64 -10.82 -1.75
N ALA A 194 -1.61 -9.99 -1.98
CA ALA A 194 -0.21 -10.40 -1.91
C ALA A 194 0.19 -10.85 -0.49
N ASP A 195 -0.29 -10.15 0.54
CA ASP A 195 -0.06 -10.50 1.94
C ASP A 195 -0.67 -11.86 2.31
N ARG A 196 -1.93 -12.13 1.91
CA ARG A 196 -2.59 -13.42 2.12
C ARG A 196 -1.91 -14.56 1.35
N THR A 197 -1.42 -14.27 0.14
CA THR A 197 -0.65 -15.23 -0.66
C THR A 197 0.64 -15.63 0.04
N LYS A 198 1.42 -14.66 0.52
CA LYS A 198 2.66 -14.93 1.26
C LYS A 198 2.42 -15.69 2.56
N GLN A 199 1.39 -15.32 3.32
CA GLN A 199 1.03 -16.05 4.54
C GLN A 199 0.62 -17.49 4.24
N PHE A 200 -0.12 -17.71 3.14
CA PHE A 200 -0.49 -19.04 2.71
C PHE A 200 0.75 -19.87 2.35
N GLU A 201 1.69 -19.30 1.61
CA GLU A 201 2.98 -19.94 1.28
C GLU A 201 3.80 -20.28 2.53
N ASP A 202 3.87 -19.37 3.50
CA ASP A 202 4.56 -19.58 4.78
C ASP A 202 3.91 -20.74 5.59
N VAL A 203 2.58 -20.78 5.64
CA VAL A 203 1.84 -21.91 6.26
C VAL A 203 2.10 -23.22 5.52
N GLN A 204 2.11 -23.21 4.18
CA GLN A 204 2.44 -24.41 3.41
C GLN A 204 3.89 -24.85 3.63
N GLY A 205 4.82 -23.91 3.77
CA GLY A 205 6.22 -24.16 4.11
C GLY A 205 6.36 -24.84 5.46
N HIS A 206 5.64 -24.39 6.49
CA HIS A 206 5.61 -25.08 7.78
C HIS A 206 4.95 -26.46 7.72
N LEU A 207 3.84 -26.60 6.98
CA LEU A 207 3.11 -27.87 6.89
C LEU A 207 3.87 -28.95 6.11
N ARG A 208 4.43 -28.59 4.96
CA ARG A 208 5.07 -29.52 4.00
C ARG A 208 6.58 -29.60 4.17
N GLY A 209 7.19 -28.54 4.70
CA GLY A 209 8.64 -28.40 4.80
C GLY A 209 9.22 -27.78 3.54
N ASP A 210 10.54 -27.77 3.48
CA ASP A 210 11.30 -27.33 2.32
C ASP A 210 12.21 -28.46 1.85
N GLU A 211 11.89 -28.99 0.67
CA GLU A 211 12.66 -30.07 0.04
C GLU A 211 14.11 -29.65 -0.29
N ARG A 212 14.37 -28.35 -0.50
CA ARG A 212 15.69 -27.85 -0.89
C ARG A 212 16.65 -27.83 0.29
N THR A 213 16.17 -27.43 1.47
CA THR A 213 16.96 -27.44 2.71
C THR A 213 16.89 -28.79 3.43
N GLY A 214 15.98 -29.68 3.02
CA GLY A 214 15.70 -30.94 3.71
C GLY A 214 14.94 -30.76 5.01
N HIS A 215 14.44 -29.55 5.30
CA HIS A 215 13.65 -29.30 6.50
C HIS A 215 12.29 -29.98 6.36
N LYS A 216 12.00 -30.95 7.22
CA LYS A 216 10.74 -31.68 7.18
C LYS A 216 9.59 -30.78 7.63
N GLY A 217 8.44 -30.88 6.98
CA GLY A 217 7.21 -30.22 7.44
C GLY A 217 6.52 -30.96 8.57
N LEU A 218 5.62 -30.25 9.26
CA LEU A 218 4.85 -30.79 10.38
C LEU A 218 4.03 -32.04 9.99
N LEU A 219 3.53 -32.12 8.76
CA LEU A 219 2.78 -33.29 8.28
C LEU A 219 3.66 -34.54 8.25
N ARG A 220 4.83 -34.45 7.61
CA ARG A 220 5.78 -35.56 7.54
C ARG A 220 6.26 -35.98 8.92
N MET A 221 6.50 -35.01 9.81
CA MET A 221 6.88 -35.32 11.18
C MET A 221 5.78 -36.05 11.95
N ARG A 222 4.51 -35.68 11.76
CA ARG A 222 3.38 -36.38 12.38
C ARG A 222 3.31 -37.82 11.89
N ASP A 223 3.43 -38.02 10.58
CA ASP A 223 3.35 -39.33 9.95
C ASP A 223 4.53 -40.24 10.35
N GLU A 224 5.72 -39.67 10.60
CA GLU A 224 6.88 -40.40 11.15
C GLU A 224 6.74 -40.68 12.66
N LEU A 225 6.18 -39.75 13.44
CA LEU A 225 6.08 -39.84 14.90
C LEU A 225 5.00 -40.82 15.36
N GLN A 226 3.84 -40.84 14.70
CA GLN A 226 2.71 -41.70 15.05
C GLN A 226 3.07 -43.21 15.14
N PRO A 227 3.71 -43.84 14.14
CA PRO A 227 4.10 -45.25 14.25
C PRO A 227 5.16 -45.47 15.32
N MET A 228 6.07 -44.49 15.55
CA MET A 228 7.05 -44.57 16.64
C MET A 228 6.38 -44.59 18.02
N VAL A 229 5.47 -43.65 18.30
CA VAL A 229 4.73 -43.61 19.58
C VAL A 229 3.92 -44.89 19.79
N THR A 230 3.38 -45.47 18.72
CA THR A 230 2.64 -46.75 18.79
C THR A 230 3.57 -47.93 19.08
N ALA A 231 4.76 -47.98 18.49
CA ALA A 231 5.75 -49.04 18.69
C ALA A 231 6.42 -49.00 20.08
N MET A 232 6.52 -47.82 20.71
CA MET A 232 7.13 -47.64 22.03
C MET A 232 6.56 -48.60 23.08
N GLU A 233 5.25 -48.87 23.07
CA GLU A 233 4.63 -49.76 24.06
C GLU A 233 5.19 -51.18 23.99
N SER A 234 5.26 -51.74 22.79
CA SER A 234 5.80 -53.10 22.58
C SER A 234 7.29 -53.17 22.86
N GLU A 235 8.06 -52.15 22.50
CA GLU A 235 9.50 -52.11 22.74
C GLU A 235 9.82 -51.99 24.24
N ILE A 236 9.11 -51.12 24.98
CA ILE A 236 9.26 -50.99 26.43
C ILE A 236 8.87 -52.28 27.14
N LYS A 237 7.78 -52.92 26.70
CA LYS A 237 7.38 -54.24 27.24
C LYS A 237 8.47 -55.29 27.03
N ALA A 238 9.09 -55.34 25.85
CA ALA A 238 10.19 -56.26 25.58
C ALA A 238 11.40 -56.02 26.49
N ILE A 239 11.74 -54.76 26.80
CA ILE A 239 12.79 -54.43 27.78
C ILE A 239 12.40 -54.88 29.19
N LYS A 240 11.16 -54.63 29.63
CA LYS A 240 10.65 -55.09 30.94
C LYS A 240 10.72 -56.61 31.07
N ASP A 241 10.33 -57.33 30.02
CA ASP A 241 10.40 -58.79 29.97
C ASP A 241 11.86 -59.29 30.01
N SER A 242 12.78 -58.61 29.29
CA SER A 242 14.23 -58.90 29.35
C SER A 242 14.83 -58.65 30.72
N HIS A 243 14.52 -57.52 31.38
CA HIS A 243 14.98 -57.26 32.75
C HIS A 243 14.48 -58.32 33.73
N LYS A 244 13.19 -58.66 33.67
CA LYS A 244 12.61 -59.72 34.49
C LYS A 244 13.30 -61.07 34.25
N SER A 245 13.57 -61.41 32.99
CA SER A 245 14.32 -62.63 32.63
C SER A 245 15.74 -62.62 33.23
N SER A 246 16.45 -61.50 33.16
CA SER A 246 17.78 -61.34 33.75
C SER A 246 17.77 -61.49 35.28
N GLU A 247 16.76 -60.94 35.95
CA GLU A 247 16.59 -61.07 37.40
C GLU A 247 16.32 -62.51 37.81
N ILE A 248 15.46 -63.22 37.07
CA ILE A 248 15.19 -64.64 37.30
C ILE A 248 16.45 -65.48 37.08
N GLN A 249 17.22 -65.21 36.01
CA GLN A 249 18.50 -65.90 35.76
C GLN A 249 19.53 -65.63 36.87
N ARG A 250 19.63 -64.38 37.36
CA ARG A 250 20.49 -64.05 38.51
C ARG A 250 20.09 -64.83 39.76
N LYS A 251 18.78 -64.87 40.05
CA LYS A 251 18.26 -65.60 41.21
C LYS A 251 18.57 -67.10 41.09
N ALA A 252 18.24 -67.71 39.95
CA ALA A 252 18.53 -69.12 39.68
C ALA A 252 20.04 -69.44 39.76
N PHE A 253 20.90 -68.53 39.27
CA PHE A 253 22.34 -68.68 39.35
C PHE A 253 22.89 -68.60 40.79
N GLU A 254 22.41 -67.65 41.59
CA GLU A 254 22.81 -67.53 42.99
C GLU A 254 22.32 -68.74 43.79
N GLU A 255 21.13 -69.23 43.49
CA GLU A 255 20.62 -70.50 44.00
C GLU A 255 21.50 -71.70 43.62
N ASP A 256 21.93 -71.81 42.37
CA ASP A 256 22.84 -72.88 41.91
C ASP A 256 24.20 -72.83 42.62
N ILE A 257 24.73 -71.62 42.88
CA ILE A 257 25.91 -71.40 43.73
C ILE A 257 25.70 -72.00 45.11
N GLN A 258 24.58 -71.71 45.77
CA GLN A 258 24.28 -72.25 47.11
C GLN A 258 24.14 -73.78 47.09
N ARG A 259 23.45 -74.35 46.09
CA ARG A 259 23.36 -75.82 45.90
C ARG A 259 24.76 -76.44 45.78
N LYS A 260 25.63 -75.83 44.98
CA LYS A 260 27.00 -76.33 44.76
C LYS A 260 27.85 -76.26 46.03
N ILE A 261 27.76 -75.16 46.79
CA ILE A 261 28.45 -75.02 48.09
C ILE A 261 28.01 -76.13 49.03
N MET A 262 26.70 -76.39 49.15
CA MET A 262 26.18 -77.42 50.05
C MET A 262 26.55 -78.84 49.60
N ALA A 263 26.46 -79.15 48.30
CA ALA A 263 26.89 -80.44 47.76
C ALA A 263 28.39 -80.71 48.08
N MET A 264 29.26 -79.71 47.89
CA MET A 264 30.69 -79.83 48.21
C MET A 264 30.96 -79.88 49.72
N THR A 265 30.13 -79.21 50.53
CA THR A 265 30.20 -79.29 52.00
C THR A 265 29.90 -80.71 52.47
N ASN A 266 28.85 -81.31 51.93
CA ASN A 266 28.44 -82.67 52.23
C ASN A 266 29.48 -83.70 51.77
N GLU A 267 30.04 -83.54 50.57
CA GLU A 267 31.13 -84.38 50.08
C GLU A 267 32.37 -84.27 51.00
N CYS A 268 32.74 -83.05 51.41
CA CYS A 268 33.85 -82.83 52.33
C CYS A 268 33.62 -83.48 53.71
N PHE A 269 32.39 -83.44 54.23
CA PHE A 269 32.07 -84.02 55.54
C PHE A 269 31.96 -85.55 55.50
N SER A 270 31.31 -86.09 54.47
CA SER A 270 30.89 -87.50 54.39
C SER A 270 31.79 -88.39 53.55
N ALA A 271 32.54 -87.86 52.60
CA ALA A 271 33.35 -88.64 51.64
C ALA A 271 34.86 -88.33 51.71
N ARG A 272 35.24 -87.10 52.09
CA ARG A 272 36.67 -86.72 52.15
C ARG A 272 37.33 -87.18 53.46
N LYS A 273 38.22 -88.16 53.33
CA LYS A 273 39.07 -88.64 54.44
C LYS A 273 40.04 -87.53 54.88
N LYS A 274 40.19 -87.31 56.19
CA LYS A 274 41.16 -86.35 56.74
C LYS A 274 42.27 -87.09 57.48
N SER A 275 43.51 -86.68 57.25
CA SER A 275 44.70 -87.36 57.80
C SER A 275 44.80 -87.32 59.31
N ASN A 276 44.03 -86.47 59.99
CA ASN A 276 43.96 -86.37 61.45
C ASN A 276 42.77 -87.11 62.04
N PHE A 277 41.94 -87.76 61.22
CA PHE A 277 40.76 -88.49 61.66
C PHE A 277 41.00 -89.99 61.52
N HIS A 278 41.06 -90.68 62.66
CA HIS A 278 41.25 -92.12 62.73
C HIS A 278 40.30 -92.71 63.77
N CYS A 279 39.69 -93.85 63.44
CA CYS A 279 38.86 -94.61 64.37
C CYS A 279 39.67 -95.22 65.51
N VAL A 280 40.87 -95.71 65.20
CA VAL A 280 41.78 -96.34 66.15
C VAL A 280 43.15 -95.68 66.03
N PRO A 281 43.97 -95.67 67.09
CA PRO A 281 45.35 -95.16 67.00
C PRO A 281 46.10 -95.85 65.86
N ASN A 282 46.77 -95.07 65.00
CA ASN A 282 47.49 -95.54 63.81
C ASN A 282 46.64 -96.27 62.75
N GLY A 283 45.30 -96.15 62.81
CA GLY A 283 44.41 -96.70 61.79
C GLY A 283 44.44 -95.91 60.47
N PRO A 284 43.76 -96.39 59.41
CA PRO A 284 43.60 -95.60 58.19
C PRO A 284 42.83 -94.31 58.47
N ALA A 285 43.06 -93.28 57.64
CA ALA A 285 42.30 -92.05 57.69
C ALA A 285 40.82 -92.31 57.33
N VAL A 286 39.91 -91.69 58.08
CA VAL A 286 38.45 -91.78 57.87
C VAL A 286 37.85 -90.40 57.60
N THR A 287 36.59 -90.35 57.18
CA THR A 287 35.87 -89.09 56.95
C THR A 287 35.46 -88.44 58.27
N ALA A 288 35.05 -87.16 58.24
CA ALA A 288 34.56 -86.49 59.45
C ALA A 288 33.32 -87.19 60.03
N ARG A 289 32.42 -87.64 59.14
CA ARG A 289 31.24 -88.43 59.48
C ARG A 289 31.60 -89.77 60.13
N GLU A 290 32.47 -90.55 59.49
CA GLU A 290 32.89 -91.85 60.02
C GLU A 290 33.61 -91.68 61.36
N TYR A 291 34.46 -90.67 61.49
CA TYR A 291 35.16 -90.36 62.73
C TYR A 291 34.19 -90.06 63.88
N VAL A 292 33.21 -89.17 63.68
CA VAL A 292 32.26 -88.82 64.74
C VAL A 292 31.41 -90.02 65.15
N LEU A 293 30.93 -90.84 64.21
CA LEU A 293 30.16 -92.04 64.50
C LEU A 293 30.98 -93.07 65.30
N CYS A 294 32.21 -93.29 64.87
CA CYS A 294 33.12 -94.25 65.48
C CYS A 294 33.56 -93.83 66.89
N ARG A 295 33.92 -92.56 67.07
CA ARG A 295 34.28 -92.00 68.38
C ARG A 295 33.09 -91.96 69.33
N TYR A 296 31.89 -91.64 68.81
CA TYR A 296 30.67 -91.70 69.60
C TYR A 296 30.40 -93.13 70.10
N GLU A 297 30.46 -94.13 69.21
CA GLU A 297 30.28 -95.53 69.57
C GLU A 297 31.31 -96.01 70.62
N GLN A 298 32.59 -95.68 70.42
CA GLN A 298 33.66 -95.99 71.39
C GLN A 298 33.39 -95.37 72.76
N ASN A 299 32.97 -94.10 72.79
CA ASN A 299 32.66 -93.41 74.05
C ASN A 299 31.41 -94.00 74.71
N GLN A 300 30.44 -94.51 73.95
CA GLN A 300 29.28 -95.18 74.54
C GLN A 300 29.63 -96.50 75.24
N ARG A 301 30.73 -97.16 74.83
CA ARG A 301 31.29 -98.35 75.50
C ARG A 301 32.07 -98.03 76.78
N LEU A 302 32.31 -96.75 77.10
CA LEU A 302 32.99 -96.37 78.34
C LEU A 302 32.05 -96.54 79.54
N GLY A 303 32.55 -97.30 80.52
CA GLY A 303 31.93 -97.57 81.80
C GLY A 303 32.07 -96.43 82.82
N ALA A 304 31.54 -96.65 84.03
CA ALA A 304 31.78 -95.78 85.15
C ALA A 304 33.28 -95.83 85.51
N GLY A 305 34.00 -94.72 85.29
CA GLY A 305 35.46 -94.66 85.46
C GLY A 305 36.27 -94.61 84.16
N GLY A 306 35.62 -94.56 82.98
CA GLY A 306 36.31 -94.37 81.71
C GLY A 306 37.03 -95.61 81.16
N VAL A 307 36.77 -96.79 81.73
CA VAL A 307 37.26 -98.08 81.24
C VAL A 307 36.33 -98.60 80.14
N VAL A 308 36.89 -99.17 79.08
CA VAL A 308 36.10 -99.77 77.99
C VAL A 308 35.44 -101.05 78.50
N GLU A 309 34.11 -101.06 78.53
CA GLU A 309 33.32 -102.25 78.85
C GLU A 309 32.99 -103.02 77.57
N THR A 310 33.43 -104.27 77.47
CA THR A 310 33.24 -105.13 76.28
C THR A 310 32.05 -106.09 76.40
N SER A 311 31.12 -105.85 77.34
CA SER A 311 29.94 -106.70 77.49
C SER A 311 29.05 -106.63 76.24
N SER A 312 28.48 -107.76 75.83
CA SER A 312 27.65 -107.85 74.63
C SER A 312 26.45 -106.89 74.67
N ILE A 313 25.90 -106.62 75.85
CA ILE A 313 24.80 -105.68 76.07
C ILE A 313 25.27 -104.23 75.82
N ARG A 314 26.42 -103.83 76.38
CA ARG A 314 27.00 -102.49 76.16
C ARG A 314 27.34 -102.26 74.69
N THR A 315 27.91 -103.25 74.02
CA THR A 315 28.22 -103.18 72.59
C THR A 315 26.95 -102.91 71.77
N LYS A 316 25.87 -103.69 72.01
CA LYS A 316 24.58 -103.46 71.33
C LYS A 316 23.97 -102.10 71.62
N GLN A 317 24.07 -101.61 72.86
CA GLN A 317 23.58 -100.26 73.21
C GLN A 317 24.38 -99.16 72.50
N ALA A 318 25.71 -99.30 72.44
CA ALA A 318 26.58 -98.36 71.73
C ALA A 318 26.28 -98.34 70.22
N GLU A 319 26.10 -99.51 69.60
CA GLU A 319 25.70 -99.65 68.20
C GLU A 319 24.33 -99.01 67.93
N SER A 320 23.33 -99.24 68.80
CA SER A 320 22.01 -98.62 68.69
C SER A 320 22.09 -97.09 68.77
N LYS A 321 22.86 -96.54 69.71
CA LYS A 321 23.04 -95.09 69.85
C LYS A 321 23.82 -94.49 68.69
N ARG A 322 24.81 -95.20 68.16
CA ARG A 322 25.49 -94.82 66.93
C ARG A 322 24.48 -94.74 65.77
N ALA A 323 23.60 -95.72 65.63
CA ALA A 323 22.59 -95.72 64.58
C ALA A 323 21.62 -94.52 64.69
N GLU A 324 21.22 -94.12 65.91
CA GLU A 324 20.44 -92.91 66.13
C GLU A 324 21.17 -91.64 65.64
N LEU A 325 22.45 -91.49 65.99
CA LEU A 325 23.27 -90.37 65.51
C LEU A 325 23.45 -90.42 63.99
N GLU A 326 23.70 -91.61 63.44
CA GLU A 326 23.84 -91.83 62.01
C GLU A 326 22.57 -91.44 61.26
N ASN A 327 21.39 -91.70 61.81
CA ASN A 327 20.12 -91.26 61.24
C ASN A 327 20.01 -89.72 61.21
N VAL A 328 20.43 -89.02 62.28
CA VAL A 328 20.43 -87.54 62.28
C VAL A 328 21.43 -86.98 61.26
N LEU A 329 22.63 -87.57 61.18
CA LEU A 329 23.62 -87.16 60.17
C LEU A 329 23.14 -87.45 58.74
N ASN A 330 22.41 -88.56 58.52
CA ASN A 330 21.79 -88.88 57.24
C ASN A 330 20.64 -87.91 56.90
N GLN A 331 19.85 -87.48 57.89
CA GLN A 331 18.83 -86.43 57.69
C GLN A 331 19.46 -85.11 57.27
N ILE A 332 20.51 -84.66 57.96
CA ILE A 332 21.25 -83.44 57.58
C ILE A 332 21.75 -83.52 56.12
N LEU A 333 22.32 -84.66 55.73
CA LEU A 333 22.83 -84.87 54.37
C LEU A 333 21.70 -85.01 53.33
N GLY A 334 20.57 -85.61 53.71
CA GLY A 334 19.41 -85.85 52.84
C GLY A 334 18.54 -84.62 52.60
N ASP A 335 18.44 -83.74 53.59
CA ASP A 335 17.69 -82.47 53.50
C ASP A 335 18.49 -81.38 52.78
N SER A 336 19.80 -81.58 52.65
CA SER A 336 20.65 -80.70 51.84
C SER A 336 20.43 -80.96 50.34
N PRO A 337 20.51 -79.93 49.49
CA PRO A 337 20.43 -80.11 48.04
C PRO A 337 21.59 -80.99 47.55
N THR A 338 21.26 -82.12 46.91
CA THR A 338 22.23 -83.17 46.52
C THR A 338 22.74 -83.04 45.09
N GLU A 339 22.05 -82.32 44.20
CA GLU A 339 22.54 -82.03 42.85
C GLU A 339 22.29 -80.58 42.43
N SER A 340 23.37 -79.91 42.03
CA SER A 340 23.31 -78.67 41.25
C SER A 340 22.93 -79.07 39.82
N LYS A 341 21.64 -78.93 39.49
CA LYS A 341 21.19 -78.91 38.10
C LYS A 341 21.35 -77.48 37.63
N THR A 342 22.35 -77.23 36.81
CA THR A 342 22.46 -75.96 36.13
C THR A 342 21.37 -75.89 35.05
N PRO A 343 20.49 -74.88 35.08
CA PRO A 343 19.47 -74.73 34.05
C PRO A 343 20.12 -74.45 32.70
N LYS A 344 19.65 -75.14 31.65
CA LYS A 344 20.14 -75.00 30.28
C LYS A 344 19.31 -74.02 29.46
N THR A 345 18.07 -73.76 29.87
CA THR A 345 17.17 -72.78 29.24
C THR A 345 16.67 -71.74 30.25
N ALA A 346 16.12 -70.64 29.73
CA ALA A 346 15.47 -69.63 30.56
C ALA A 346 14.24 -70.20 31.29
N GLU A 347 13.44 -71.06 30.65
CA GLU A 347 12.29 -71.70 31.32
C GLU A 347 12.72 -72.62 32.46
N GLU A 348 13.82 -73.38 32.29
CA GLU A 348 14.37 -74.20 33.37
C GLU A 348 14.86 -73.34 34.54
N ALA A 349 15.48 -72.19 34.25
CA ALA A 349 15.91 -71.24 35.29
C ALA A 349 14.72 -70.67 36.06
N VAL A 350 13.60 -70.34 35.38
CA VAL A 350 12.36 -69.88 36.02
C VAL A 350 11.79 -70.96 36.93
N ALA A 351 11.60 -72.18 36.41
CA ALA A 351 11.07 -73.30 37.18
C ALA A 351 11.94 -73.64 38.40
N GLN A 352 13.26 -73.47 38.28
CA GLN A 352 14.20 -73.68 39.37
C GLN A 352 14.15 -72.58 40.42
N ALA A 353 14.05 -71.31 40.00
CA ALA A 353 13.94 -70.15 40.88
C ALA A 353 12.63 -70.08 41.67
N GLU A 354 11.59 -70.78 41.23
CA GLU A 354 10.31 -70.92 41.95
C GLU A 354 10.35 -72.02 43.02
N GLN A 355 11.32 -72.94 42.96
CA GLN A 355 11.48 -73.98 43.98
C GLN A 355 12.15 -73.39 45.21
N ALA A 356 11.38 -73.23 46.30
CA ALA A 356 11.92 -72.82 47.59
C ALA A 356 13.03 -73.81 48.01
N MET A 357 14.24 -73.30 48.17
CA MET A 357 15.36 -74.09 48.62
C MET A 357 15.65 -73.88 50.09
N ASN A 358 15.78 -74.98 50.81
CA ASN A 358 16.41 -75.00 52.12
C ASN A 358 17.92 -75.05 51.92
N VAL A 359 18.56 -73.87 51.90
CA VAL A 359 20.02 -73.78 51.93
C VAL A 359 20.46 -74.03 53.36
N LEU A 360 20.87 -75.24 53.71
CA LEU A 360 21.33 -75.58 55.06
C LEU A 360 22.74 -75.04 55.34
N ASN A 361 22.93 -73.71 55.32
CA ASN A 361 24.20 -73.12 55.74
C ASN A 361 24.49 -73.43 57.23
N PRO A 362 25.68 -73.15 57.77
CA PRO A 362 25.99 -73.48 59.17
C PRO A 362 25.03 -72.87 60.20
N THR A 363 24.43 -71.70 59.93
CA THR A 363 23.43 -71.09 60.80
C THR A 363 22.11 -71.84 60.74
N ASP A 364 21.68 -72.25 59.54
CA ASP A 364 20.44 -73.00 59.34
C ASP A 364 20.56 -74.43 59.92
N LEU A 365 21.73 -75.06 59.78
CA LEU A 365 22.06 -76.33 60.44
C LEU A 365 21.99 -76.21 61.96
N GLU A 366 22.51 -75.13 62.53
CA GLU A 366 22.43 -74.89 63.99
C GLU A 366 20.98 -74.73 64.43
N ALA A 367 20.21 -73.94 63.69
CA ALA A 367 18.81 -73.67 64.02
C ALA A 367 17.93 -74.92 63.95
N GLU A 368 18.12 -75.75 62.92
CA GLU A 368 17.25 -76.91 62.65
C GLU A 368 17.73 -78.19 63.36
N TYR A 369 19.04 -78.40 63.44
CA TYR A 369 19.65 -79.63 63.92
C TYR A 369 20.47 -79.47 65.20
N GLY A 370 20.78 -78.25 65.63
CA GLY A 370 21.65 -77.98 66.78
C GLY A 370 21.18 -78.69 68.04
N ALA A 371 19.92 -78.50 68.44
CA ALA A 371 19.35 -79.14 69.63
C ALA A 371 19.34 -80.68 69.54
N LYS A 372 19.06 -81.24 68.35
CA LYS A 372 19.10 -82.70 68.14
C LYS A 372 20.53 -83.22 68.30
N LEU A 373 21.51 -82.55 67.72
CA LEU A 373 22.92 -82.91 67.82
C LEU A 373 23.44 -82.79 69.26
N SER A 374 23.04 -81.75 70.00
CA SER A 374 23.43 -81.56 71.40
C SER A 374 22.89 -82.66 72.33
N SER A 375 21.78 -83.32 71.97
CA SER A 375 21.28 -84.48 72.74
C SER A 375 22.23 -85.67 72.73
N PHE A 376 23.19 -85.70 71.79
CA PHE A 376 24.24 -86.72 71.72
C PHE A 376 25.54 -86.29 72.42
N ASP A 377 25.61 -85.09 72.99
CA ASP A 377 26.79 -84.64 73.74
C ASP A 377 26.91 -85.42 75.06
N GLY A 378 28.12 -85.89 75.38
CA GLY A 378 28.36 -86.63 76.62
C GLY A 378 29.60 -87.50 76.62
N LYS A 379 29.96 -88.01 77.81
CA LYS A 379 31.13 -88.89 78.03
C LYS A 379 32.42 -88.36 77.38
N GLY A 380 32.65 -87.04 77.47
CA GLY A 380 33.85 -86.38 76.96
C GLY A 380 33.89 -86.12 75.44
N LEU A 381 32.78 -86.32 74.71
CA LEU A 381 32.67 -85.92 73.30
C LEU A 381 31.56 -84.87 73.13
N GLY A 382 31.90 -83.72 72.55
CA GLY A 382 30.92 -82.74 72.07
C GLY A 382 30.57 -83.01 70.60
N ILE A 383 29.54 -83.80 70.37
CA ILE A 383 29.05 -84.18 69.04
C ILE A 383 28.57 -82.95 68.29
N HIS A 384 27.73 -82.12 68.92
CA HIS A 384 27.25 -80.86 68.35
C HIS A 384 28.41 -79.98 67.90
N GLY A 385 29.31 -79.63 68.83
CA GLY A 385 30.46 -78.77 68.55
C GLY A 385 31.39 -79.36 67.49
N PHE A 386 31.56 -80.68 67.45
CA PHE A 386 32.35 -81.34 66.42
C PHE A 386 31.68 -81.23 65.04
N VAL A 387 30.39 -81.59 64.92
CA VAL A 387 29.66 -81.57 63.66
C VAL A 387 29.59 -80.15 63.09
N MET A 388 29.22 -79.17 63.92
CA MET A 388 29.14 -77.76 63.49
C MET A 388 30.50 -77.20 63.07
N LYS A 389 31.58 -77.53 63.80
CA LYS A 389 32.94 -77.14 63.41
C LYS A 389 33.40 -77.83 62.13
N ALA A 390 33.12 -79.12 61.97
CA ALA A 390 33.53 -79.89 60.80
C ALA A 390 32.77 -79.45 59.54
N MET A 391 31.45 -79.31 59.62
CA MET A 391 30.59 -78.77 58.56
C MET A 391 30.95 -77.32 58.24
N GLY A 392 31.14 -76.46 59.26
CA GLY A 392 31.54 -75.07 59.04
C GLY A 392 32.90 -74.91 58.36
N ASN A 393 33.87 -75.78 58.68
CA ASN A 393 35.14 -75.84 57.95
C ASN A 393 34.94 -76.27 56.49
N CYS A 394 34.17 -77.34 56.27
CA CYS A 394 33.85 -77.82 54.93
C CYS A 394 33.09 -76.77 54.09
N TYR A 395 32.16 -76.04 54.70
CA TYR A 395 31.41 -74.96 54.07
C TYR A 395 32.32 -73.81 53.63
N ARG A 396 33.24 -73.36 54.49
CA ARG A 396 34.21 -72.32 54.11
C ARG A 396 35.12 -72.76 52.96
N ASP A 397 35.56 -74.02 52.96
CA ASP A 397 36.39 -74.56 51.89
C ASP A 397 35.60 -74.69 50.57
N ALA A 398 34.35 -75.15 50.66
CA ALA A 398 33.42 -75.21 49.53
C ALA A 398 33.14 -73.82 48.96
N GLN A 399 32.83 -72.84 49.80
CA GLN A 399 32.60 -71.45 49.40
C GLN A 399 33.81 -70.84 48.69
N LYS A 400 35.03 -71.05 49.22
CA LYS A 400 36.27 -70.63 48.53
C LYS A 400 36.42 -71.30 47.17
N SER A 401 36.15 -72.60 47.07
CA SER A 401 36.26 -73.33 45.81
C SER A 401 35.22 -72.86 44.78
N VAL A 402 33.97 -72.68 45.19
CA VAL A 402 32.87 -72.20 44.34
C VAL A 402 33.11 -70.76 43.90
N ASN A 403 33.58 -69.88 44.78
CA ASN A 403 33.96 -68.51 44.42
C ASN A 403 35.11 -68.49 43.41
N LYS A 404 36.13 -69.34 43.59
CA LYS A 404 37.20 -69.50 42.60
C LYS A 404 36.67 -70.02 41.26
N GLN A 405 35.71 -70.95 41.27
CA GLN A 405 35.08 -71.41 40.03
C GLN A 405 34.32 -70.28 39.35
N ARG A 406 33.53 -69.52 40.12
CA ARG A 406 32.79 -68.35 39.64
C ARG A 406 33.68 -67.30 38.96
N GLU A 407 34.87 -67.04 39.49
CA GLU A 407 35.84 -66.12 38.89
C GLU A 407 36.49 -66.63 37.59
N LEU A 408 36.57 -67.95 37.42
CA LEU A 408 37.21 -68.58 36.27
C LEU A 408 36.19 -68.83 35.14
N SER A 409 36.32 -68.08 34.05
CA SER A 409 35.48 -68.21 32.85
C SER A 409 35.51 -69.60 32.19
N SER A 410 36.50 -70.43 32.49
CA SER A 410 36.58 -71.82 32.00
C SER A 410 35.64 -72.79 32.73
N THR A 411 35.14 -72.43 33.91
CA THR A 411 34.21 -73.29 34.67
C THR A 411 32.77 -73.06 34.24
N GLN A 412 31.86 -73.96 34.64
CA GLN A 412 30.44 -73.80 34.35
C GLN A 412 29.84 -72.56 35.05
N LEU A 413 30.18 -72.31 36.32
CA LEU A 413 29.70 -71.14 37.05
C LEU A 413 30.23 -69.84 36.45
N GLY A 414 31.50 -69.79 36.06
CA GLY A 414 32.08 -68.64 35.37
C GLY A 414 31.41 -68.37 34.02
N ARG A 415 31.17 -69.43 33.21
CA ARG A 415 30.43 -69.31 31.94
C ARG A 415 29.01 -68.79 32.12
N ASN A 416 28.29 -69.27 33.12
CA ASN A 416 26.93 -68.82 33.42
C ASN A 416 26.91 -67.36 33.87
N GLN A 417 27.83 -66.95 34.76
CA GLN A 417 27.92 -65.56 35.18
C GLN A 417 28.23 -64.64 33.99
N GLU A 418 29.15 -65.04 33.12
CA GLU A 418 29.47 -64.24 31.92
C GLU A 418 28.31 -64.21 30.93
N SER A 419 27.54 -65.29 30.80
CA SER A 419 26.31 -65.32 30.00
C SER A 419 25.26 -64.34 30.52
N ILE A 420 25.02 -64.30 31.83
CA ILE A 420 24.09 -63.33 32.46
C ILE A 420 24.58 -61.90 32.24
N LYS A 421 25.87 -61.63 32.47
CA LYS A 421 26.46 -60.31 32.20
C LYS A 421 26.38 -59.92 30.72
N ALA A 422 26.55 -60.87 29.80
CA ALA A 422 26.42 -60.63 28.37
C ALA A 422 24.98 -60.26 28.01
N PHE A 423 24.00 -60.97 28.55
CA PHE A 423 22.57 -60.67 28.39
C PHE A 423 22.20 -59.29 28.94
N GLU A 424 22.74 -58.92 30.11
CA GLU A 424 22.55 -57.59 30.70
C GLU A 424 23.18 -56.47 29.86
N ARG A 425 24.39 -56.69 29.33
CA ARG A 425 25.06 -55.73 28.44
C ARG A 425 24.25 -55.53 27.16
N GLU A 426 23.71 -56.59 26.58
CA GLU A 426 22.86 -56.50 25.39
C GLU A 426 21.55 -55.78 25.68
N THR A 427 20.88 -56.08 26.79
CA THR A 427 19.66 -55.36 27.20
C THR A 427 19.94 -53.88 27.45
N LYS A 428 21.05 -53.55 28.14
CA LYS A 428 21.49 -52.16 28.35
C LYS A 428 21.77 -51.44 27.02
N LYS A 429 22.38 -52.13 26.05
CA LYS A 429 22.63 -51.59 24.71
C LYS A 429 21.31 -51.28 24.00
N GLN A 430 20.34 -52.19 24.03
CA GLN A 430 19.01 -51.97 23.46
C GLN A 430 18.30 -50.77 24.12
N VAL A 431 18.34 -50.66 25.45
CA VAL A 431 17.79 -49.48 26.16
C VAL A 431 18.45 -48.19 25.68
N ASN A 432 19.77 -48.16 25.54
CA ASN A 432 20.51 -46.97 25.07
C ASN A 432 20.19 -46.61 23.62
N GLU A 433 20.02 -47.60 22.75
CA GLU A 433 19.57 -47.40 21.36
C GLU A 433 18.17 -46.80 21.32
N LEU A 434 17.23 -47.30 22.13
CA LEU A 434 15.87 -46.76 22.23
C LEU A 434 15.85 -45.33 22.79
N LEU A 435 16.57 -45.08 23.89
CA LEU A 435 16.68 -43.75 24.48
C LEU A 435 17.24 -42.73 23.47
N THR A 436 18.26 -43.12 22.70
CA THR A 436 18.87 -42.26 21.69
C THR A 436 17.94 -42.04 20.50
N LYS A 437 17.31 -43.10 19.98
CA LYS A 437 16.30 -43.03 18.90
C LYS A 437 15.18 -42.05 19.26
N TYR A 438 14.60 -42.19 20.46
CA TYR A 438 13.47 -41.39 20.89
C TYR A 438 13.84 -39.97 21.33
N SER A 439 14.98 -39.77 22.00
CA SER A 439 15.46 -38.42 22.33
C SER A 439 15.80 -37.61 21.08
N ASN A 440 16.44 -38.24 20.08
CA ASN A 440 16.72 -37.59 18.79
C ASN A 440 15.42 -37.21 18.08
N LYS A 441 14.44 -38.13 18.04
CA LYS A 441 13.16 -37.84 17.39
C LYS A 441 12.37 -36.74 18.10
N TYR A 442 12.39 -36.73 19.44
CA TYR A 442 11.81 -35.64 20.23
C TYR A 442 12.46 -34.29 19.90
N SER A 443 13.80 -34.25 19.84
CA SER A 443 14.57 -33.03 19.52
C SER A 443 14.28 -32.52 18.12
N GLU A 444 14.10 -33.41 17.15
CA GLU A 444 13.72 -33.09 15.77
C GLU A 444 12.33 -32.45 15.73
N VAL A 445 11.34 -33.06 16.40
CA VAL A 445 9.97 -32.56 16.45
C VAL A 445 9.89 -31.22 17.20
N MET A 446 10.57 -31.07 18.34
CA MET A 446 10.67 -29.79 19.06
C MET A 446 11.33 -28.71 18.22
N GLY A 447 12.38 -29.06 17.48
CA GLY A 447 13.06 -28.16 16.55
C GLY A 447 12.11 -27.60 15.50
N ALA A 448 11.25 -28.45 14.93
CA ALA A 448 10.26 -28.00 13.96
C ALA A 448 9.09 -27.21 14.56
N LEU A 449 8.68 -27.54 15.79
CA LEU A 449 7.57 -26.85 16.46
C LEU A 449 7.98 -25.48 17.02
N THR A 450 9.22 -25.33 17.48
CA THR A 450 9.68 -24.15 18.22
C THR A 450 10.82 -23.38 17.57
N GLY A 451 11.47 -23.95 16.55
CA GLY A 451 12.74 -23.45 16.02
C GLY A 451 13.95 -23.76 16.92
N MET A 452 13.75 -24.39 18.08
CA MET A 452 14.81 -24.72 19.05
C MET A 452 14.96 -26.23 19.20
N HIS A 453 16.20 -26.71 19.07
CA HIS A 453 16.54 -28.09 19.40
C HIS A 453 16.62 -28.26 20.93
N LEU A 454 15.52 -28.72 21.54
CA LEU A 454 15.45 -29.00 22.96
C LEU A 454 15.49 -30.53 23.20
N PRO A 455 16.68 -31.11 23.45
CA PRO A 455 16.79 -32.54 23.69
C PRO A 455 16.19 -32.96 25.02
N VAL A 456 15.59 -34.16 25.05
CA VAL A 456 15.25 -34.80 26.32
C VAL A 456 16.54 -35.26 26.97
N ASN A 457 16.82 -34.75 28.17
CA ASN A 457 17.95 -35.23 28.96
C ASN A 457 17.70 -36.68 29.39
N ALA A 458 18.35 -37.62 28.69
CA ALA A 458 18.32 -39.05 28.97
C ALA A 458 19.62 -39.55 29.61
N ASP A 459 20.56 -38.67 29.93
CA ASP A 459 21.90 -39.09 30.38
C ASP A 459 21.85 -39.78 31.74
N GLY A 460 20.96 -39.35 32.63
CA GLY A 460 20.71 -40.02 33.91
C GLY A 460 20.14 -41.45 33.76
N CYS A 461 19.63 -41.80 32.58
CA CYS A 461 18.99 -43.10 32.33
C CYS A 461 19.97 -44.14 31.78
N ARG A 462 21.03 -43.73 31.06
CA ARG A 462 21.92 -44.66 30.35
C ARG A 462 22.68 -45.61 31.27
N ASP A 463 23.07 -45.13 32.45
CA ASP A 463 23.82 -45.91 33.45
C ASP A 463 23.02 -46.24 34.71
N SER A 464 21.72 -45.99 34.66
CA SER A 464 20.79 -46.29 35.75
C SER A 464 20.56 -47.79 35.93
N LYS A 465 20.03 -48.17 37.10
CA LYS A 465 19.57 -49.55 37.36
C LYS A 465 18.40 -49.91 36.42
N PRO A 466 18.19 -51.21 36.11
CA PRO A 466 17.10 -51.68 35.24
C PRO A 466 15.73 -51.05 35.53
N ALA A 467 15.29 -51.03 36.80
CA ALA A 467 14.02 -50.40 37.19
C ALA A 467 13.96 -48.89 36.89
N SER A 468 15.08 -48.18 37.05
CA SER A 468 15.18 -46.75 36.72
C SER A 468 15.19 -46.52 35.20
N GLN A 469 15.79 -47.43 34.42
CA GLN A 469 15.74 -47.40 32.96
C GLN A 469 14.31 -47.58 32.43
N GLU A 470 13.52 -48.47 33.03
CA GLU A 470 12.12 -48.66 32.68
C GLU A 470 11.29 -47.40 32.93
N ILE A 471 11.46 -46.77 34.10
CA ILE A 471 10.80 -45.50 34.45
C ILE A 471 11.18 -44.41 33.43
N CYS A 472 12.46 -44.31 33.08
CA CYS A 472 12.95 -43.36 32.08
C CYS A 472 12.28 -43.57 30.70
N LEU A 473 12.16 -44.81 30.25
CA LEU A 473 11.50 -45.12 28.98
C LEU A 473 10.01 -44.81 29.02
N ASP A 474 9.33 -45.11 30.14
CA ASP A 474 7.91 -44.76 30.34
C ASP A 474 7.70 -43.23 30.35
N ASP A 475 8.59 -42.47 30.99
CA ASP A 475 8.51 -41.00 30.99
C ASP A 475 8.83 -40.41 29.61
N LEU A 476 9.80 -40.97 28.89
CA LEU A 476 10.07 -40.60 27.51
C LEU A 476 8.87 -40.90 26.60
N LYS A 477 8.19 -42.04 26.80
CA LYS A 477 6.94 -42.37 26.11
C LYS A 477 5.84 -41.35 26.42
N LYS A 478 5.65 -40.96 27.68
CA LYS A 478 4.69 -39.90 28.04
C LYS A 478 5.03 -38.59 27.33
N ASN A 479 6.30 -38.18 27.32
CA ASN A 479 6.74 -36.96 26.65
C ASN A 479 6.55 -37.02 25.12
N MET A 480 6.91 -38.15 24.49
CA MET A 480 6.72 -38.39 23.06
C MET A 480 5.25 -38.44 22.65
N ARG A 481 4.39 -39.00 23.52
CA ARG A 481 2.95 -38.98 23.31
C ARG A 481 2.38 -37.57 23.49
N GLY A 482 2.78 -36.87 24.54
CA GLY A 482 2.31 -35.52 24.82
C GLY A 482 2.75 -34.46 23.82
N ILE A 483 3.95 -34.58 23.24
CA ILE A 483 4.35 -33.73 22.10
C ILE A 483 3.60 -34.09 20.82
N TRP A 484 3.18 -35.35 20.65
CA TRP A 484 2.40 -35.76 19.49
C TRP A 484 0.94 -35.28 19.58
N ASP A 485 0.24 -35.63 20.66
CA ASP A 485 -1.20 -35.42 20.84
C ASP A 485 -1.57 -34.12 21.58
N GLY A 486 -0.59 -33.42 22.16
CA GLY A 486 -0.81 -32.17 22.89
C GLY A 486 -1.28 -32.34 24.33
N SER A 487 -1.28 -33.56 24.88
CA SER A 487 -1.76 -33.85 26.24
C SER A 487 -0.92 -33.24 27.37
N LEU A 488 0.28 -32.72 27.05
CA LEU A 488 1.19 -32.14 28.03
C LEU A 488 1.27 -30.61 27.88
N PRO A 489 1.20 -29.81 28.97
CA PRO A 489 1.25 -28.34 28.88
C PRO A 489 2.49 -27.80 28.16
N GLN A 490 3.66 -28.43 28.35
CA GLN A 490 4.91 -28.06 27.69
C GLN A 490 4.92 -28.27 26.16
N SER A 491 3.89 -28.93 25.61
CA SER A 491 3.70 -29.06 24.16
C SER A 491 3.03 -27.82 23.53
N THR A 492 2.70 -26.81 24.33
CA THR A 492 2.14 -25.55 23.83
C THR A 492 3.23 -24.75 23.12
N VAL A 493 3.00 -24.44 21.85
CA VAL A 493 3.94 -23.67 21.01
C VAL A 493 3.23 -22.50 20.35
N ASN A 494 3.98 -21.41 20.17
CA ASN A 494 3.50 -20.20 19.50
C ASN A 494 4.05 -20.19 18.07
N PHE A 495 3.15 -20.15 17.09
CA PHE A 495 3.53 -19.94 15.69
C PHE A 495 3.28 -18.49 15.28
N MET A 496 4.11 -18.03 14.36
CA MET A 496 4.04 -16.71 13.76
C MET A 496 4.12 -16.87 12.24
N ILE A 497 3.03 -16.56 11.55
CA ILE A 497 2.92 -16.58 10.09
C ILE A 497 3.14 -15.18 9.56
N ARG A 498 4.21 -14.99 8.79
CA ARG A 498 4.69 -13.66 8.40
C ARG A 498 3.92 -13.14 7.19
N GLY A 499 3.45 -11.90 7.31
CA GLY A 499 2.92 -11.12 6.20
C GLY A 499 4.00 -10.38 5.40
N ASN A 500 3.55 -9.49 4.51
CA ASN A 500 4.36 -8.43 3.93
C ASN A 500 4.60 -7.28 4.91
N ASP A 501 3.68 -7.06 5.85
CA ASP A 501 3.80 -6.10 6.95
C ASP A 501 3.83 -6.86 8.30
N ALA A 502 4.57 -6.32 9.28
CA ALA A 502 4.51 -6.80 10.65
C ALA A 502 3.08 -6.72 11.22
N LYS A 503 2.29 -5.72 10.81
CA LYS A 503 0.89 -5.53 11.26
C LYS A 503 -0.06 -6.63 10.80
N THR A 504 0.26 -7.32 9.72
CA THR A 504 -0.57 -8.40 9.17
C THR A 504 -0.12 -9.79 9.62
N THR A 505 0.95 -9.88 10.39
CA THR A 505 1.48 -11.15 10.89
C THR A 505 0.46 -11.85 11.80
N ILE A 506 0.20 -13.13 11.53
CA ILE A 506 -0.76 -13.93 12.29
C ILE A 506 0.00 -14.73 13.35
N THR A 507 -0.35 -14.52 14.62
CA THR A 507 0.17 -15.31 15.74
C THR A 507 -0.91 -16.20 16.32
N PHE A 508 -0.57 -17.46 16.59
CA PHE A 508 -1.49 -18.37 17.27
C PHE A 508 -0.72 -19.40 18.09
N GLN A 509 -1.40 -19.94 19.11
CA GLN A 509 -0.86 -21.02 19.93
C GLN A 509 -1.49 -22.34 19.51
N CYS A 510 -0.73 -23.42 19.53
CA CYS A 510 -1.21 -24.79 19.36
C CYS A 510 -0.55 -25.72 20.38
N GLN A 511 -1.17 -26.87 20.62
CA GLN A 511 -0.70 -27.86 21.60
C GLN A 511 -0.39 -29.16 20.88
N GLY A 512 0.85 -29.61 20.99
CA GLY A 512 1.35 -30.80 20.32
C GLY A 512 1.37 -30.69 18.80
N LEU A 513 2.02 -31.66 18.18
CA LEU A 513 2.22 -31.72 16.73
C LEU A 513 0.88 -31.84 15.99
N ASP A 514 -0.03 -32.70 16.45
CA ASP A 514 -1.32 -32.89 15.79
C ASP A 514 -2.23 -31.67 15.90
N GLY A 515 -2.25 -31.02 17.07
CA GLY A 515 -2.96 -29.76 17.27
C GLY A 515 -2.40 -28.63 16.40
N CYS A 516 -1.08 -28.55 16.26
CA CYS A 516 -0.43 -27.57 15.37
C CYS A 516 -0.71 -27.83 13.90
N VAL A 517 -0.64 -29.09 13.44
CA VAL A 517 -1.00 -29.48 12.08
C VAL A 517 -2.46 -29.10 11.79
N THR A 518 -3.39 -29.43 12.69
CA THR A 518 -4.81 -29.13 12.52
C THR A 518 -5.06 -27.62 12.43
N LYS A 519 -4.46 -26.83 13.33
CA LYS A 519 -4.58 -25.36 13.29
C LYS A 519 -3.97 -24.77 12.01
N MET A 520 -2.79 -25.23 11.60
CA MET A 520 -2.13 -24.79 10.36
C MET A 520 -2.96 -25.14 9.11
N GLN A 521 -3.54 -26.34 9.03
CA GLN A 521 -4.40 -26.72 7.92
C GLN A 521 -5.69 -25.90 7.86
N SER A 522 -6.28 -25.59 9.01
CA SER A 522 -7.44 -24.70 9.11
C SER A 522 -7.06 -23.27 8.66
N LEU A 523 -5.93 -22.76 9.14
CA LEU A 523 -5.40 -21.46 8.75
C LEU A 523 -5.12 -21.39 7.24
N ALA A 524 -4.51 -22.42 6.66
CA ALA A 524 -4.25 -22.50 5.22
C ALA A 524 -5.55 -22.38 4.41
N LYS A 525 -6.60 -23.14 4.78
CA LYS A 525 -7.91 -23.07 4.11
C LYS A 525 -8.56 -21.70 4.24
N ASN A 526 -8.46 -21.07 5.42
CA ASN A 526 -9.01 -19.73 5.65
C ASN A 526 -8.26 -18.66 4.85
N LEU A 527 -6.92 -18.72 4.82
CA LEU A 527 -6.10 -17.80 4.02
C LEU A 527 -6.35 -17.94 2.52
N GLU A 528 -6.50 -19.17 2.03
CA GLU A 528 -6.87 -19.45 0.64
C GLU A 528 -8.24 -18.83 0.30
N LYS A 529 -9.24 -19.09 1.15
CA LYS A 529 -10.60 -18.52 0.99
C LYS A 529 -10.59 -16.99 1.05
N ASP A 530 -9.80 -16.40 1.96
CA ASP A 530 -9.68 -14.95 2.09
C ASP A 530 -8.97 -14.32 0.88
N ARG A 531 -7.89 -14.94 0.39
CA ARG A 531 -7.22 -14.53 -0.85
C ARG A 531 -8.22 -14.52 -2.01
N ASP A 532 -8.96 -15.61 -2.19
CA ASP A 532 -9.92 -15.74 -3.29
C ASP A 532 -11.08 -14.75 -3.14
N ARG A 533 -11.55 -14.51 -1.90
CA ARG A 533 -12.55 -13.48 -1.60
C ARG A 533 -12.05 -12.08 -1.99
N VAL A 534 -10.84 -11.71 -1.56
CA VAL A 534 -10.25 -10.40 -1.87
C VAL A 534 -10.05 -10.24 -3.37
N SER A 535 -9.59 -11.29 -4.07
CA SER A 535 -9.42 -11.27 -5.53
C SER A 535 -10.75 -11.07 -6.26
N ALA A 536 -11.80 -11.78 -5.84
CA ALA A 536 -13.15 -11.62 -6.38
C ALA A 536 -13.76 -10.24 -6.09
N GLU A 537 -13.56 -9.72 -4.87
CA GLU A 537 -14.01 -8.38 -4.48
C GLU A 537 -13.28 -7.28 -5.26
N LYS A 538 -11.96 -7.42 -5.44
CA LYS A 538 -11.13 -6.55 -6.29
C LYS A 538 -11.70 -6.46 -7.69
N LYS A 539 -11.95 -7.62 -8.33
CA LYS A 539 -12.55 -7.67 -9.68
C LYS A 539 -13.92 -7.00 -9.73
N LYS A 540 -14.80 -7.30 -8.76
CA LYS A 540 -16.14 -6.70 -8.68
C LYS A 540 -16.07 -5.18 -8.51
N LYS A 541 -15.13 -4.67 -7.71
CA LYS A 541 -14.93 -3.25 -7.48
C LYS A 541 -14.35 -2.54 -8.70
N ILE A 542 -13.41 -3.16 -9.41
CA ILE A 542 -12.92 -2.65 -10.70
C ILE A 542 -14.08 -2.52 -11.70
N GLU A 543 -14.94 -3.54 -11.81
CA GLU A 543 -16.13 -3.47 -12.68
C GLU A 543 -17.13 -2.38 -12.24
N GLU A 544 -17.34 -2.21 -10.92
CA GLU A 544 -18.17 -1.13 -10.36
C GLU A 544 -17.60 0.25 -10.69
N PHE A 545 -16.30 0.45 -10.49
CA PHE A 545 -15.58 1.69 -10.79
C PHE A 545 -15.62 2.00 -12.28
N ASN A 546 -15.34 1.03 -13.13
CA ASN A 546 -15.41 1.20 -14.57
C ASN A 546 -16.82 1.62 -15.05
N ARG A 547 -17.87 0.99 -14.51
CA ARG A 547 -19.26 1.40 -14.80
C ARG A 547 -19.57 2.82 -14.32
N LYS A 548 -19.08 3.21 -13.14
CA LYS A 548 -19.27 4.58 -12.61
C LYS A 548 -18.58 5.61 -13.50
N VAL A 549 -17.33 5.35 -13.88
CA VAL A 549 -16.54 6.19 -14.79
C VAL A 549 -17.28 6.35 -16.12
N GLU A 550 -17.65 5.26 -16.81
CA GLU A 550 -18.39 5.33 -18.09
C GLU A 550 -19.74 6.05 -17.97
N SER A 551 -20.55 5.71 -16.96
CA SER A 551 -21.85 6.34 -16.74
C SER A 551 -21.69 7.85 -16.53
N ARG A 552 -20.69 8.25 -15.75
CA ARG A 552 -20.44 9.66 -15.47
C ARG A 552 -19.92 10.40 -16.70
N SER A 553 -18.99 9.82 -17.47
CA SER A 553 -18.53 10.42 -18.73
C SER A 553 -19.70 10.63 -19.69
N LYS A 554 -20.62 9.66 -19.81
CA LYS A 554 -21.84 9.78 -20.64
C LYS A 554 -22.80 10.86 -20.16
N GLN A 555 -23.02 10.97 -18.84
CA GLN A 555 -23.86 12.03 -18.26
C GLN A 555 -23.28 13.42 -18.55
N ILE A 556 -21.98 13.60 -18.35
CA ILE A 556 -21.27 14.85 -18.65
C ILE A 556 -21.36 15.16 -20.14
N ALA A 557 -21.08 14.17 -21.00
CA ALA A 557 -21.18 14.30 -22.45
C ALA A 557 -22.58 14.72 -22.90
N THR A 558 -23.64 14.13 -22.35
CA THR A 558 -25.03 14.50 -22.68
C THR A 558 -25.34 15.95 -22.30
N GLY A 559 -24.88 16.39 -21.12
CA GLY A 559 -25.05 17.77 -20.66
C GLY A 559 -24.29 18.77 -21.53
N LEU A 560 -23.06 18.45 -21.92
CA LEU A 560 -22.21 19.29 -22.76
C LEU A 560 -22.60 19.27 -24.23
N ALA A 561 -23.11 18.16 -24.77
CA ALA A 561 -23.55 18.05 -26.17
C ALA A 561 -24.60 19.11 -26.53
N THR A 562 -25.58 19.30 -25.65
CA THR A 562 -26.65 20.29 -25.84
C THR A 562 -26.10 21.72 -25.85
N GLN A 563 -25.13 22.01 -24.97
CA GLN A 563 -24.48 23.32 -24.90
C GLN A 563 -23.57 23.56 -26.10
N ASN A 564 -22.85 22.53 -26.53
CA ASN A 564 -21.94 22.57 -27.66
C ASN A 564 -22.65 22.85 -28.98
N LEU A 565 -23.80 22.21 -29.21
CA LEU A 565 -24.64 22.46 -30.39
C LEU A 565 -25.16 23.90 -30.39
N ARG A 566 -25.72 24.38 -29.27
CA ARG A 566 -26.20 25.76 -29.14
C ARG A 566 -25.10 26.78 -29.39
N LEU A 567 -23.92 26.54 -28.82
CA LEU A 567 -22.76 27.40 -29.02
C LEU A 567 -22.28 27.38 -30.47
N GLY A 568 -22.28 26.21 -31.12
CA GLY A 568 -21.95 26.07 -32.53
C GLY A 568 -22.90 26.84 -33.44
N ASP A 569 -24.21 26.72 -33.22
CA ASP A 569 -25.24 27.45 -33.96
C ASP A 569 -25.08 28.97 -33.79
N GLU A 570 -24.79 29.41 -32.56
CA GLU A 570 -24.61 30.82 -32.25
C GLU A 570 -23.33 31.40 -32.87
N LEU A 571 -22.22 30.65 -32.83
CA LEU A 571 -20.98 31.04 -33.49
C LEU A 571 -21.14 31.11 -35.01
N ASN A 572 -21.89 30.18 -35.61
CA ASN A 572 -22.23 30.24 -37.03
C ASN A 572 -23.06 31.47 -37.37
N ARG A 573 -24.04 31.83 -36.52
CA ARG A 573 -24.84 33.04 -36.66
C ARG A 573 -23.98 34.30 -36.58
N LEU A 574 -23.13 34.41 -35.56
CA LEU A 574 -22.22 35.55 -35.37
C LEU A 574 -21.23 35.67 -36.54
N ASN A 575 -20.65 34.56 -36.98
CA ASN A 575 -19.74 34.55 -38.13
C ASN A 575 -20.43 35.01 -39.42
N GLY A 576 -21.70 34.65 -39.62
CA GLY A 576 -22.52 35.17 -40.73
C GLY A 576 -22.71 36.69 -40.64
N GLN A 577 -23.00 37.23 -39.45
CA GLN A 577 -23.18 38.67 -39.22
C GLN A 577 -21.89 39.47 -39.38
N LEU A 578 -20.77 38.97 -38.84
CA LEU A 578 -19.45 39.58 -38.99
C LEU A 578 -19.04 39.66 -40.47
N THR A 579 -19.24 38.56 -41.20
CA THR A 579 -18.95 38.50 -42.64
C THR A 579 -19.81 39.49 -43.41
N ALA A 580 -21.12 39.58 -43.10
CA ALA A 580 -22.04 40.51 -43.75
C ALA A 580 -21.67 41.99 -43.52
N LEU A 581 -21.01 42.32 -42.41
CA LEU A 581 -20.54 43.68 -42.08
C LEU A 581 -19.09 43.96 -42.55
N GLY A 582 -18.48 43.01 -43.28
CA GLY A 582 -17.15 43.17 -43.85
C GLY A 582 -16.00 43.01 -42.85
N VAL A 583 -16.25 42.40 -41.68
CA VAL A 583 -15.20 42.09 -40.70
C VAL A 583 -14.34 40.95 -41.22
N ARG A 584 -13.02 41.18 -41.28
CA ARG A 584 -12.05 40.13 -41.62
C ARG A 584 -11.68 39.36 -40.35
N GLY A 585 -12.08 38.10 -40.29
CA GLY A 585 -11.77 37.20 -39.17
C GLY A 585 -13.03 36.62 -38.54
N ALA A 586 -13.45 35.44 -38.99
CA ALA A 586 -14.47 34.65 -38.32
C ALA A 586 -13.89 33.96 -37.08
N VAL A 587 -14.73 33.70 -36.08
CA VAL A 587 -14.37 32.91 -34.90
C VAL A 587 -14.13 31.48 -35.38
N LYS A 588 -12.86 31.03 -35.33
CA LYS A 588 -12.42 29.72 -35.85
C LYS A 588 -12.54 28.63 -34.79
N THR A 589 -13.59 27.82 -34.82
CA THR A 589 -13.67 26.70 -33.87
C THR A 589 -12.92 25.47 -34.38
N GLY A 590 -12.08 24.90 -33.52
CA GLY A 590 -11.54 23.56 -33.71
C GLY A 590 -12.52 22.49 -33.21
N ARG A 591 -12.14 21.21 -33.34
CA ARG A 591 -12.81 20.10 -32.66
C ARG A 591 -11.83 19.44 -31.72
N VAL A 592 -12.27 19.16 -30.50
CA VAL A 592 -11.46 18.40 -29.54
C VAL A 592 -11.33 16.96 -30.03
N ARG A 593 -10.09 16.48 -30.15
CA ARG A 593 -9.78 15.11 -30.57
C ARG A 593 -10.39 14.12 -29.57
N ALA A 594 -11.19 13.19 -30.07
CA ALA A 594 -11.78 12.13 -29.28
C ALA A 594 -10.69 11.21 -28.68
N GLU A 595 -10.83 10.90 -27.39
CA GLU A 595 -9.97 9.97 -26.65
C GLU A 595 -10.82 8.83 -26.08
N LYS A 596 -10.29 7.59 -26.10
CA LYS A 596 -10.95 6.43 -25.49
C LYS A 596 -10.29 6.12 -24.16
N LEU A 597 -11.08 5.62 -23.20
CA LEU A 597 -10.53 5.10 -21.96
C LEU A 597 -9.71 3.85 -22.23
N GLU A 598 -8.48 3.84 -21.72
CA GLU A 598 -7.61 2.66 -21.71
C GLU A 598 -7.67 2.00 -20.34
N LYS A 599 -7.46 0.68 -20.30
CA LYS A 599 -7.44 -0.11 -19.07
C LYS A 599 -6.02 -0.50 -18.71
N ASP A 600 -5.71 -0.54 -17.43
CA ASP A 600 -4.46 -1.08 -16.91
C ASP A 600 -4.43 -2.62 -16.92
N GLU A 601 -3.36 -3.21 -16.40
CA GLU A 601 -3.16 -4.65 -16.30
C GLU A 601 -4.24 -5.38 -15.47
N ASP A 602 -4.89 -4.68 -14.53
CA ASP A 602 -5.99 -5.24 -13.72
C ASP A 602 -7.37 -5.03 -14.35
N GLY A 603 -7.41 -4.30 -15.47
CA GLY A 603 -8.65 -3.95 -16.15
C GLY A 603 -9.35 -2.72 -15.58
N LEU A 604 -8.73 -1.95 -14.68
CA LEU A 604 -9.24 -0.66 -14.21
C LEU A 604 -8.94 0.43 -15.25
N TYR A 605 -9.89 1.33 -15.50
CA TYR A 605 -9.62 2.45 -16.39
C TYR A 605 -8.53 3.36 -15.85
N MET A 606 -7.59 3.73 -16.72
CA MET A 606 -6.55 4.71 -16.46
C MET A 606 -7.08 6.13 -16.67
N ALA A 607 -6.51 7.10 -15.96
CA ALA A 607 -6.86 8.50 -16.14
C ALA A 607 -6.62 8.91 -17.61
N PRO A 608 -7.59 9.53 -18.29
CA PRO A 608 -7.40 9.98 -19.66
C PRO A 608 -6.37 11.12 -19.69
N THR A 609 -5.68 11.24 -20.82
CA THR A 609 -4.77 12.36 -21.10
C THR A 609 -5.54 13.68 -21.19
N SER A 610 -6.77 13.64 -21.71
CA SER A 610 -7.70 14.75 -21.75
C SER A 610 -9.12 14.31 -21.38
N VAL A 611 -9.65 14.83 -20.27
CA VAL A 611 -11.05 14.58 -19.88
C VAL A 611 -12.01 15.14 -20.95
N VAL A 612 -11.63 16.23 -21.59
CA VAL A 612 -12.37 16.84 -22.70
C VAL A 612 -12.38 15.94 -23.93
N GLY A 613 -11.24 15.33 -24.27
CA GLY A 613 -11.14 14.35 -25.34
C GLY A 613 -12.02 13.12 -25.09
N LEU A 614 -12.04 12.65 -23.85
CA LEU A 614 -12.92 11.55 -23.45
C LEU A 614 -14.42 11.91 -23.58
N ILE A 615 -14.80 13.09 -23.11
CA ILE A 615 -16.17 13.59 -23.24
C ILE A 615 -16.55 13.73 -24.73
N SER A 616 -15.66 14.30 -25.54
CA SER A 616 -15.86 14.47 -26.99
C SER A 616 -16.13 13.13 -27.67
N ASN A 617 -15.42 12.06 -27.28
CA ASN A 617 -15.67 10.70 -27.77
C ASN A 617 -17.09 10.19 -27.48
N TYR A 618 -17.71 10.57 -26.36
CA TYR A 618 -19.08 10.19 -26.03
C TYR A 618 -20.16 11.08 -26.65
N ILE A 619 -19.85 12.32 -27.02
CA ILE A 619 -20.77 13.23 -27.71
C ILE A 619 -21.03 12.77 -29.15
N GLY A 620 -20.04 12.15 -29.80
CA GLY A 620 -20.11 11.79 -31.21
C GLY A 620 -19.92 13.00 -32.12
N GLU A 621 -20.23 12.88 -33.41
CA GLU A 621 -20.12 14.00 -34.35
C GLU A 621 -21.38 14.89 -34.36
N PRO A 622 -21.24 16.23 -34.38
CA PRO A 622 -19.99 16.99 -34.29
C PRO A 622 -19.46 17.03 -32.85
N GLY A 623 -18.18 16.66 -32.66
CA GLY A 623 -17.53 16.60 -31.34
C GLY A 623 -17.48 17.95 -30.62
N LEU A 624 -16.94 17.96 -29.40
CA LEU A 624 -16.85 19.18 -28.61
C LEU A 624 -16.01 20.24 -29.35
N LEU A 625 -16.49 21.48 -29.40
CA LEU A 625 -15.78 22.59 -30.02
C LEU A 625 -14.54 22.89 -29.18
N ASP A 626 -13.38 22.91 -29.84
CA ASP A 626 -12.14 23.37 -29.23
C ASP A 626 -12.06 24.89 -29.38
N MET A 627 -12.25 25.57 -28.27
CA MET A 627 -12.11 27.02 -28.18
C MET A 627 -10.84 27.30 -27.40
N GLN A 628 -9.73 27.42 -28.11
CA GLN A 628 -8.45 27.79 -27.49
C GLN A 628 -8.39 29.30 -27.24
N ASP A 629 -7.45 29.70 -26.38
CA ASP A 629 -7.20 31.11 -26.10
C ASP A 629 -6.79 31.83 -27.40
N GLY A 630 -7.54 32.86 -27.77
CA GLY A 630 -7.33 33.61 -29.02
C GLY A 630 -8.35 33.35 -30.13
N THR A 631 -9.27 32.39 -29.95
CA THR A 631 -10.31 32.11 -30.98
C THR A 631 -11.19 33.33 -31.28
N PHE A 632 -11.41 34.19 -30.29
CA PHE A 632 -12.20 35.42 -30.41
C PHE A 632 -11.36 36.66 -30.72
N SER A 633 -10.04 36.62 -30.50
CA SER A 633 -9.19 37.81 -30.59
C SER A 633 -9.06 38.33 -32.02
N GLU A 634 -8.97 37.42 -33.00
CA GLU A 634 -8.95 37.78 -34.43
C GLU A 634 -10.25 38.49 -34.83
N SER A 635 -11.41 37.97 -34.43
CA SER A 635 -12.71 38.59 -34.73
C SER A 635 -12.90 39.92 -34.03
N LEU A 636 -12.52 40.03 -32.76
CA LEU A 636 -12.60 41.29 -32.01
C LEU A 636 -11.64 42.36 -32.58
N ALA A 637 -10.44 41.94 -33.02
CA ALA A 637 -9.50 42.83 -33.71
C ALA A 637 -10.06 43.30 -35.05
N GLY A 638 -10.63 42.39 -35.85
CA GLY A 638 -11.28 42.72 -37.12
C GLY A 638 -12.47 43.67 -36.95
N ILE A 639 -13.28 43.52 -35.89
CA ILE A 639 -14.35 44.48 -35.57
C ILE A 639 -13.76 45.84 -35.23
N SER A 640 -12.74 45.90 -34.39
CA SER A 640 -12.09 47.16 -34.01
C SER A 640 -11.53 47.89 -35.22
N GLU A 641 -10.86 47.16 -36.13
CA GLU A 641 -10.35 47.70 -37.39
C GLU A 641 -11.48 48.24 -38.27
N ARG A 642 -12.56 47.47 -38.46
CA ARG A 642 -13.70 47.89 -39.29
C ARG A 642 -14.48 49.06 -38.67
N VAL A 643 -14.65 49.10 -37.35
CA VAL A 643 -15.27 50.21 -36.62
C VAL A 643 -14.45 51.49 -36.79
N LYS A 644 -13.11 51.38 -36.78
CA LYS A 644 -12.22 52.51 -37.03
C LYS A 644 -12.36 53.01 -38.47
N GLU A 645 -12.31 52.13 -39.46
CA GLU A 645 -12.49 52.46 -40.88
C GLU A 645 -13.86 53.14 -41.13
N ILE A 646 -14.94 52.57 -40.63
CA ILE A 646 -16.28 53.17 -40.75
C ILE A 646 -16.35 54.51 -40.01
N GLY A 647 -15.68 54.64 -38.85
CA GLY A 647 -15.60 55.90 -38.12
C GLY A 647 -14.89 57.01 -38.90
N GLU A 648 -13.84 56.67 -39.64
CA GLU A 648 -13.13 57.58 -40.55
C GLU A 648 -14.06 57.97 -41.72
N ASN A 649 -14.72 57.01 -42.37
CA ASN A 649 -15.66 57.27 -43.47
C ASN A 649 -16.91 58.07 -43.01
N GLU A 650 -17.41 57.82 -41.80
CA GLU A 650 -18.52 58.58 -41.19
C GLU A 650 -18.10 60.03 -40.93
N ALA A 651 -16.88 60.25 -40.44
CA ALA A 651 -16.33 61.58 -40.22
C ALA A 651 -16.13 62.33 -41.54
N GLU A 652 -15.65 61.66 -42.59
CA GLU A 652 -15.55 62.23 -43.94
C GLU A 652 -16.94 62.60 -44.49
N ALA A 653 -17.93 61.70 -44.41
CA ALA A 653 -19.30 61.97 -44.83
C ALA A 653 -19.92 63.15 -44.06
N ALA A 654 -19.71 63.21 -42.74
CA ALA A 654 -20.15 64.33 -41.91
C ALA A 654 -19.45 65.65 -42.29
N GLN A 655 -18.14 65.60 -42.56
CA GLN A 655 -17.38 66.76 -43.04
C GLN A 655 -17.90 67.22 -44.41
N MET A 656 -18.28 66.30 -45.28
CA MET A 656 -18.84 66.63 -46.60
C MET A 656 -20.22 67.26 -46.52
N VAL A 657 -21.12 66.75 -45.66
CA VAL A 657 -22.40 67.41 -45.39
C VAL A 657 -22.17 68.84 -44.89
N ALA A 658 -21.25 69.04 -43.94
CA ALA A 658 -20.90 70.37 -43.43
C ALA A 658 -20.27 71.28 -44.49
N GLN A 659 -19.43 70.73 -45.38
CA GLN A 659 -18.82 71.48 -46.49
C GLN A 659 -19.85 71.86 -47.55
N LEU A 660 -20.80 70.98 -47.88
CA LEU A 660 -21.92 71.29 -48.78
C LEU A 660 -22.75 72.45 -48.22
N ASP A 661 -23.10 72.40 -46.92
CA ASP A 661 -23.82 73.48 -46.25
C ASP A 661 -23.11 74.84 -46.35
N GLY A 662 -21.78 74.85 -46.21
CA GLY A 662 -20.96 76.05 -46.42
C GLY A 662 -20.77 76.46 -47.89
N ARG A 663 -20.84 75.52 -48.85
CA ARG A 663 -20.63 75.75 -50.28
C ARG A 663 -21.86 76.23 -51.02
N LYS A 664 -23.08 75.89 -50.59
CA LYS A 664 -24.33 76.38 -51.20
C LYS A 664 -24.34 77.90 -51.37
N ALA A 665 -23.96 78.62 -50.30
CA ALA A 665 -23.86 80.08 -50.32
C ALA A 665 -22.75 80.58 -51.27
N LYS A 666 -21.64 79.86 -51.41
CA LYS A 666 -20.53 80.24 -52.30
C LYS A 666 -20.85 80.01 -53.78
N CYS A 667 -21.48 78.89 -54.15
CA CYS A 667 -21.82 78.60 -55.55
C CYS A 667 -22.86 79.59 -56.09
N VAL A 668 -23.90 79.88 -55.30
CA VAL A 668 -24.90 80.91 -55.64
C VAL A 668 -24.26 82.30 -55.76
N ASN A 669 -23.30 82.62 -54.89
CA ASN A 669 -22.60 83.91 -54.92
C ASN A 669 -21.62 84.04 -56.10
N ASN A 670 -20.99 82.94 -56.54
CA ASN A 670 -20.16 82.94 -57.75
C ASN A 670 -21.01 83.18 -59.01
N GLN A 671 -22.20 82.57 -59.11
CA GLN A 671 -23.14 82.89 -60.20
C GLN A 671 -23.62 84.33 -60.14
N MET A 672 -23.93 84.85 -58.95
CA MET A 672 -24.27 86.28 -58.78
C MET A 672 -23.12 87.19 -59.21
N LYS A 673 -21.86 86.81 -58.99
CA LYS A 673 -20.68 87.56 -59.49
C LYS A 673 -20.54 87.50 -61.00
N ASP A 674 -20.79 86.36 -61.63
CA ASP A 674 -20.75 86.24 -63.09
C ASP A 674 -21.91 86.99 -63.76
N VAL A 675 -23.10 86.96 -63.16
CA VAL A 675 -24.24 87.81 -63.55
C VAL A 675 -23.92 89.28 -63.34
N ALA A 676 -23.31 89.68 -62.21
CA ALA A 676 -22.88 91.04 -61.96
C ALA A 676 -21.78 91.52 -62.93
N ARG A 677 -20.89 90.62 -63.37
CA ARG A 677 -19.88 90.91 -64.39
C ARG A 677 -20.51 91.09 -65.77
N LEU A 678 -21.44 90.22 -66.17
CA LEU A 678 -22.24 90.38 -67.39
C LEU A 678 -23.04 91.69 -67.38
N LEU A 679 -23.64 92.06 -66.25
CA LEU A 679 -24.32 93.35 -66.05
C LEU A 679 -23.35 94.52 -66.13
N LYS A 680 -22.16 94.42 -65.54
CA LYS A 680 -21.13 95.46 -65.61
C LYS A 680 -20.64 95.69 -67.04
N ASP A 681 -20.44 94.61 -67.81
CA ASP A 681 -20.04 94.67 -69.21
C ASP A 681 -21.17 95.26 -70.10
N GLN A 682 -22.44 94.97 -69.79
CA GLN A 682 -23.58 95.62 -70.47
C GLN A 682 -23.77 97.09 -70.08
N VAL A 683 -23.57 97.46 -68.80
CA VAL A 683 -23.67 98.86 -68.33
C VAL A 683 -22.54 99.73 -68.92
N ALA A 684 -21.35 99.18 -69.14
CA ALA A 684 -20.28 99.87 -69.85
C ALA A 684 -20.72 100.27 -71.28
N SER A 685 -21.42 99.38 -72.00
CA SER A 685 -21.98 99.67 -73.33
C SER A 685 -23.09 100.74 -73.34
N LEU A 686 -23.82 100.89 -72.23
CA LEU A 686 -24.85 101.93 -72.03
C LEU A 686 -24.25 103.30 -71.71
N SER A 687 -23.05 103.35 -71.12
CA SER A 687 -22.38 104.62 -70.81
C SER A 687 -21.85 105.34 -72.05
N ASP A 688 -21.49 104.60 -73.10
CA ASP A 688 -21.11 105.16 -74.41
C ASP A 688 -22.32 105.76 -75.15
N CYS A 689 -23.53 105.28 -74.85
CA CYS A 689 -24.79 105.77 -75.41
C CYS A 689 -25.16 107.18 -74.88
N TYR A 690 -24.71 107.55 -73.67
CA TYR A 690 -25.01 108.87 -73.07
C TYR A 690 -24.14 110.03 -73.59
N ARG A 691 -23.10 109.77 -74.40
CA ARG A 691 -22.18 110.82 -74.90
C ARG A 691 -22.54 111.41 -76.27
N ASN A 692 -23.44 110.81 -77.06
CA ASN A 692 -23.81 111.30 -78.40
C ASN A 692 -25.33 111.48 -78.54
N VAL A 693 -25.80 112.72 -78.38
CA VAL A 693 -27.22 113.08 -78.24
C VAL A 693 -28.04 112.93 -79.54
N GLU A 694 -27.40 112.87 -80.71
CA GLU A 694 -28.12 112.72 -82.00
C GLU A 694 -28.47 111.28 -82.40
N PHE A 695 -27.98 110.25 -81.69
CA PHE A 695 -28.24 108.84 -82.02
C PHE A 695 -29.45 108.23 -81.27
N CYS A 696 -29.95 108.89 -80.23
CA CYS A 696 -30.95 108.31 -79.32
C CYS A 696 -32.41 108.48 -79.76
N GLN A 697 -32.70 109.22 -80.84
CA GLN A 697 -34.07 109.37 -81.33
C GLN A 697 -34.52 108.25 -82.30
N GLU A 698 -33.61 107.42 -82.80
CA GLU A 698 -33.94 106.30 -83.71
C GLU A 698 -34.07 104.93 -83.00
N HIS A 699 -33.80 104.85 -81.69
CA HIS A 699 -33.75 103.58 -80.94
C HIS A 699 -34.67 103.47 -79.72
N ASN A 700 -35.73 104.28 -79.66
CA ASN A 700 -36.75 104.20 -78.59
C ASN A 700 -37.49 102.83 -78.54
N GLY A 701 -37.44 102.03 -79.61
CA GLY A 701 -37.99 100.67 -79.63
C GLY A 701 -37.14 99.60 -78.91
N ARG A 702 -35.83 99.85 -78.69
CA ARG A 702 -34.94 98.87 -78.02
C ARG A 702 -35.01 98.90 -76.49
N MET A 703 -35.33 100.04 -75.89
CA MET A 703 -35.51 100.13 -74.43
C MET A 703 -36.73 99.32 -73.93
N GLN A 704 -37.82 99.28 -74.68
CA GLN A 704 -38.99 98.47 -74.34
C GLN A 704 -38.74 96.96 -74.50
N THR A 705 -37.79 96.57 -75.37
CA THR A 705 -37.40 95.17 -75.53
C THR A 705 -36.47 94.74 -74.38
N TRP A 706 -35.54 95.61 -73.95
CA TRP A 706 -34.67 95.35 -72.79
C TRP A 706 -35.45 95.22 -71.48
N GLU A 707 -36.45 96.08 -71.24
CA GLU A 707 -37.29 95.99 -70.04
C GLU A 707 -38.15 94.71 -69.99
N LYS A 708 -38.48 94.14 -71.16
CA LYS A 708 -39.17 92.86 -71.31
C LYS A 708 -38.22 91.68 -71.07
N ASP A 709 -37.02 91.73 -71.63
CA ASP A 709 -36.02 90.67 -71.48
C ASP A 709 -35.49 90.59 -70.03
N VAL A 710 -35.30 91.73 -69.35
CA VAL A 710 -34.94 91.76 -67.92
C VAL A 710 -36.08 91.20 -67.05
N ARG A 711 -37.35 91.44 -67.41
CA ARG A 711 -38.50 90.84 -66.69
C ARG A 711 -38.59 89.33 -66.88
N GLU A 712 -38.32 88.82 -68.09
CA GLU A 712 -38.33 87.38 -68.37
C GLU A 712 -37.16 86.65 -67.72
N VAL A 713 -35.96 87.25 -67.71
CA VAL A 713 -34.76 86.64 -67.12
C VAL A 713 -34.85 86.57 -65.58
N PHE A 714 -35.42 87.58 -64.91
CA PHE A 714 -35.46 87.64 -63.45
C PHE A 714 -36.77 87.18 -62.80
N LYS A 715 -37.82 86.84 -63.58
CA LYS A 715 -39.14 86.39 -63.10
C LYS A 715 -39.70 87.23 -61.92
N LEU A 716 -39.55 88.55 -61.97
CA LEU A 716 -40.03 89.44 -60.91
C LEU A 716 -41.49 89.83 -61.15
N SER A 717 -42.35 89.60 -60.16
CA SER A 717 -43.77 89.98 -60.20
C SER A 717 -43.94 91.50 -60.13
N ALA A 718 -45.01 92.00 -60.77
CA ALA A 718 -45.32 93.42 -60.88
C ALA A 718 -45.61 94.04 -59.50
N GLY A 719 -44.58 94.58 -58.85
CA GLY A 719 -44.75 95.28 -57.57
C GLY A 719 -43.51 95.84 -56.88
N SER A 720 -42.26 95.50 -57.26
CA SER A 720 -41.09 95.85 -56.42
C SER A 720 -39.95 96.64 -57.08
N VAL A 721 -40.16 97.29 -58.23
CA VAL A 721 -39.10 98.06 -58.91
C VAL A 721 -39.11 99.56 -58.53
N THR A 722 -40.17 100.06 -57.90
CA THR A 722 -40.28 101.49 -57.53
C THR A 722 -39.76 101.83 -56.13
N SER A 723 -39.37 100.83 -55.33
CA SER A 723 -38.86 101.03 -53.96
C SER A 723 -37.33 100.88 -53.84
N ALA A 724 -36.66 100.30 -54.86
CA ALA A 724 -35.23 99.97 -54.81
C ALA A 724 -34.31 101.02 -55.47
N LEU A 725 -34.85 102.11 -56.02
CA LEU A 725 -34.10 103.16 -56.73
C LEU A 725 -34.02 104.49 -55.97
N LYS A 726 -34.19 104.49 -54.64
CA LYS A 726 -34.13 105.72 -53.80
C LYS A 726 -33.21 105.70 -52.58
N SER A 727 -32.35 104.69 -52.41
CA SER A 727 -31.27 104.78 -51.41
C SER A 727 -30.04 104.02 -51.87
N GLY A 728 -29.43 104.50 -52.96
CA GLY A 728 -28.04 104.21 -53.26
C GLY A 728 -27.16 105.15 -52.44
N SER A 729 -26.51 104.64 -51.40
CA SER A 729 -25.27 105.18 -50.82
C SER A 729 -24.82 104.29 -49.67
N ASP A 730 -23.52 103.97 -49.71
CA ASP A 730 -22.65 103.49 -48.62
C ASP A 730 -22.38 101.97 -48.52
N THR A 731 -21.44 101.58 -49.38
CA THR A 731 -20.40 100.57 -49.14
C THR A 731 -19.54 100.85 -47.89
N CYS A 732 -19.14 99.77 -47.21
CA CYS A 732 -18.00 99.63 -46.28
C CYS A 732 -18.08 100.29 -44.89
N SER A 733 -18.33 99.47 -43.86
CA SER A 733 -17.75 99.51 -42.49
C SER A 733 -18.12 98.19 -41.80
N ILE A 734 -17.21 97.24 -41.56
CA ILE A 734 -16.27 97.14 -40.43
C ILE A 734 -16.99 97.20 -39.06
N VAL A 735 -17.03 96.03 -38.40
CA VAL A 735 -16.94 95.79 -36.93
C VAL A 735 -18.04 96.41 -36.06
N LYS A 736 -18.94 95.59 -35.49
CA LYS A 736 -19.05 95.29 -34.05
C LYS A 736 -20.33 94.53 -33.64
N ASP A 737 -20.14 93.75 -32.58
CA ASP A 737 -21.08 93.33 -31.52
C ASP A 737 -22.05 92.17 -31.76
N TYR A 738 -21.71 91.02 -31.16
CA TYR A 738 -22.41 90.58 -29.94
C TYR A 738 -21.41 90.15 -28.84
N PRO A 739 -21.68 90.41 -27.55
CA PRO A 739 -20.68 90.43 -26.48
C PRO A 739 -20.88 89.36 -25.37
N ASN A 740 -19.86 89.27 -24.49
CA ASN A 740 -19.84 88.76 -23.11
C ASN A 740 -19.55 87.27 -22.83
N VAL A 741 -18.27 86.95 -22.58
CA VAL A 741 -17.84 86.12 -21.43
C VAL A 741 -16.57 86.75 -20.83
N ALA A 742 -16.53 86.85 -19.50
CA ALA A 742 -15.54 87.57 -18.71
C ALA A 742 -14.15 86.88 -18.62
N PRO A 743 -13.06 87.62 -18.36
CA PRO A 743 -11.70 87.08 -18.31
C PRO A 743 -11.36 86.60 -16.88
N ALA A 744 -11.65 85.33 -16.59
CA ALA A 744 -11.09 84.62 -15.43
C ALA A 744 -10.49 83.24 -15.77
N GLU A 745 -10.54 82.79 -17.03
CA GLU A 745 -10.18 81.42 -17.41
C GLU A 745 -9.06 81.31 -18.47
N VAL A 746 -8.16 82.29 -18.55
CA VAL A 746 -6.97 82.23 -19.44
C VAL A 746 -5.66 82.08 -18.66
N VAL A 747 -5.71 82.05 -17.32
CA VAL A 747 -4.53 81.83 -16.46
C VAL A 747 -4.39 80.37 -15.98
N ALA A 748 -5.46 79.57 -16.01
CA ALA A 748 -5.40 78.15 -15.63
C ALA A 748 -4.81 77.23 -16.73
N CYS A 749 -4.89 77.62 -18.01
CA CYS A 749 -4.41 76.80 -19.12
C CYS A 749 -2.89 76.97 -19.41
N LYS A 750 -2.25 78.03 -18.89
CA LYS A 750 -0.80 78.29 -19.07
C LYS A 750 0.08 77.69 -17.98
N THR A 751 -0.47 77.31 -16.82
CA THR A 751 0.28 76.62 -15.76
C THR A 751 0.28 75.10 -15.96
N ALA A 752 -0.82 74.52 -16.45
CA ALA A 752 -0.90 73.08 -16.75
C ALA A 752 0.01 72.62 -17.91
N LEU A 753 0.28 73.50 -18.88
CA LEU A 753 1.16 73.18 -20.02
C LEU A 753 2.66 73.24 -19.68
N LYS A 754 3.03 73.80 -18.51
CA LYS A 754 4.42 73.93 -18.06
C LYS A 754 4.85 72.78 -17.12
N GLU A 755 3.90 72.12 -16.45
CA GLU A 755 4.14 70.92 -15.64
C GLU A 755 4.05 69.62 -16.47
N TYR A 756 3.29 69.60 -17.56
CA TYR A 756 3.26 68.46 -18.48
C TYR A 756 4.60 68.25 -19.22
N ASN A 757 5.35 69.33 -19.48
CA ASN A 757 6.63 69.26 -20.21
C ASN A 757 7.87 69.00 -19.33
N SER A 758 7.75 68.92 -17.99
CA SER A 758 8.86 68.50 -17.11
C SER A 758 8.78 67.03 -16.67
N GLY A 759 7.65 66.35 -16.91
CA GLY A 759 7.43 64.94 -16.55
C GLY A 759 7.85 63.91 -17.60
N LEU A 760 8.02 64.30 -18.87
CA LEU A 760 8.36 63.36 -19.95
C LEU A 760 9.82 62.92 -19.96
N GLY A 761 10.75 63.71 -19.41
CA GLY A 761 12.18 63.36 -19.38
C GLY A 761 12.54 62.24 -18.39
N LYS A 762 11.84 62.14 -17.25
CA LYS A 762 12.14 61.11 -16.23
C LYS A 762 11.64 59.72 -16.60
N TYR A 763 10.59 59.62 -17.40
CA TYR A 763 10.00 58.33 -17.79
C TYR A 763 10.83 57.61 -18.85
N GLU A 764 11.55 58.33 -19.71
CA GLU A 764 12.42 57.75 -20.74
C GLU A 764 13.77 57.28 -20.19
N ASP A 765 14.31 57.96 -19.18
CA ASP A 765 15.53 57.53 -18.47
C ASP A 765 15.28 56.26 -17.61
N GLU A 766 14.14 56.18 -16.91
CA GLU A 766 13.76 55.00 -16.12
C GLU A 766 13.45 53.77 -16.99
N LYS A 767 12.85 53.98 -18.18
CA LYS A 767 12.61 52.93 -19.17
C LYS A 767 13.91 52.41 -19.77
N GLN A 768 14.88 53.28 -20.07
CA GLN A 768 16.20 52.86 -20.56
C GLN A 768 17.00 52.11 -19.48
N GLU A 769 16.91 52.51 -18.21
CA GLU A 769 17.58 51.80 -17.12
C GLU A 769 16.97 50.41 -16.82
N ALA A 770 15.64 50.29 -16.88
CA ALA A 770 14.95 49.01 -16.76
C ALA A 770 15.30 48.05 -17.91
N GLN A 771 15.39 48.56 -19.14
CA GLN A 771 15.79 47.77 -20.30
C GLN A 771 17.25 47.31 -20.23
N LYS A 772 18.16 48.15 -19.70
CA LYS A 772 19.57 47.80 -19.46
C LYS A 772 19.72 46.71 -18.38
N LYS A 773 18.91 46.75 -17.32
CA LYS A 773 18.87 45.72 -16.26
C LYS A 773 18.33 44.39 -16.78
N TYR A 774 17.31 44.42 -17.64
CA TYR A 774 16.77 43.23 -18.29
C TYR A 774 17.79 42.57 -19.24
N GLU A 775 18.48 43.35 -20.08
CA GLU A 775 19.52 42.82 -20.98
C GLU A 775 20.73 42.25 -20.22
N ALA A 776 21.12 42.85 -19.09
CA ALA A 776 22.15 42.33 -18.21
C ALA A 776 21.76 40.98 -17.55
N ALA A 777 20.52 40.86 -17.08
CA ALA A 777 19.97 39.62 -16.52
C ALA A 777 19.91 38.51 -17.57
N LEU A 778 19.47 38.83 -18.79
CA LEU A 778 19.42 37.90 -19.92
C LEU A 778 20.83 37.40 -20.32
N LYS A 779 21.84 38.28 -20.30
CA LYS A 779 23.24 37.92 -20.59
C LYS A 779 23.86 37.06 -19.48
N ALA A 780 23.52 37.32 -18.22
CA ALA A 780 23.94 36.49 -17.08
C ALA A 780 23.30 35.09 -17.12
N ALA A 781 22.01 34.99 -17.45
CA ALA A 781 21.31 33.72 -17.62
C ALA A 781 21.88 32.88 -18.77
N LYS A 782 22.16 33.51 -19.93
CA LYS A 782 22.80 32.83 -21.08
C LYS A 782 24.22 32.37 -20.76
N LYS A 783 25.00 33.13 -19.98
CA LYS A 783 26.34 32.71 -19.51
C LYS A 783 26.26 31.53 -18.52
N LYS A 784 25.24 31.48 -17.66
CA LYS A 784 24.99 30.34 -16.75
C LYS A 784 24.57 29.09 -17.53
N ALA A 785 23.67 29.22 -18.51
CA ALA A 785 23.25 28.13 -19.38
C ALA A 785 24.40 27.60 -20.25
N ALA A 786 25.27 28.47 -20.77
CA ALA A 786 26.46 28.07 -21.51
C ALA A 786 27.50 27.37 -20.62
N LYS A 787 27.64 27.78 -19.35
CA LYS A 787 28.51 27.09 -18.38
C LYS A 787 27.98 25.69 -18.04
N ILE A 788 26.66 25.52 -17.89
CA ILE A 788 26.02 24.22 -17.67
C ILE A 788 26.18 23.30 -18.89
N LYS A 789 26.09 23.85 -20.10
CA LYS A 789 26.29 23.10 -21.36
C LYS A 789 27.76 22.74 -21.61
N ALA A 790 28.70 23.54 -21.14
CA ALA A 790 30.13 23.24 -21.23
C ALA A 790 30.57 22.13 -20.27
N THR A 791 29.92 21.96 -19.11
CA THR A 791 30.20 20.85 -18.18
C THR A 791 29.51 19.53 -18.58
N SER A 792 28.52 19.56 -19.49
CA SER A 792 27.78 18.36 -19.92
C SER A 792 28.27 17.77 -21.25
N THR A 793 29.31 18.35 -21.86
CA THR A 793 29.77 17.95 -23.20
C THR A 793 31.31 17.83 -23.24
N SER A 794 31.87 17.07 -22.31
CA SER A 794 33.23 16.51 -22.42
C SER A 794 33.18 15.04 -22.01
N GLY A 795 33.00 14.15 -22.98
CA GLY A 795 33.07 12.70 -22.75
C GLY A 795 32.14 11.91 -23.65
N ALA A 796 32.32 11.99 -24.97
CA ALA A 796 31.90 10.97 -25.92
C ALA A 796 32.44 11.32 -27.31
N GLU A 797 33.53 10.67 -27.73
CA GLU A 797 33.70 9.99 -29.05
C GLU A 797 35.18 9.59 -29.27
N GLU A 798 35.36 8.47 -30.00
CA GLU A 798 36.58 7.71 -30.39
C GLU A 798 37.11 6.70 -29.34
N GLU A 799 37.42 5.43 -29.61
CA GLU A 799 37.29 4.51 -30.77
C GLU A 799 37.61 3.07 -30.24
N GLU A 800 37.54 2.06 -31.09
CA GLU A 800 37.58 0.59 -30.84
C GLU A 800 38.87 -0.03 -30.22
N GLU A 801 38.67 -1.28 -29.76
CA GLU A 801 39.61 -2.43 -29.68
C GLU A 801 40.41 -2.77 -28.39
N GLU A 802 40.11 -4.00 -27.92
CA GLU A 802 40.92 -5.04 -27.25
C GLU A 802 41.58 -4.88 -25.85
N GLU A 803 41.34 -5.97 -25.10
CA GLU A 803 42.16 -6.64 -24.06
C GLU A 803 42.22 -6.14 -22.60
N GLU A 804 42.38 -7.17 -21.76
CA GLU A 804 42.35 -7.23 -20.29
C GLU A 804 43.36 -6.30 -19.59
N GLU A 805 42.95 -5.65 -18.49
CA GLU A 805 43.66 -5.74 -17.19
C GLU A 805 42.91 -5.00 -16.08
N GLU A 806 42.78 -5.65 -14.92
CA GLU A 806 42.28 -5.10 -13.66
C GLU A 806 43.16 -3.95 -13.15
N ALA A 807 42.53 -2.84 -12.75
CA ALA A 807 43.14 -1.91 -11.80
C ALA A 807 42.10 -1.37 -10.81
N ILE A 808 42.23 -1.84 -9.56
CA ILE A 808 41.42 -1.51 -8.39
C ILE A 808 41.83 -0.12 -7.85
N LEU A 809 40.86 0.79 -7.68
CA LEU A 809 40.94 1.94 -6.78
C LEU A 809 39.66 2.01 -5.91
N PRO A 810 39.77 2.37 -4.61
CA PRO A 810 38.74 2.05 -3.62
C PRO A 810 37.53 3.00 -3.66
N PRO A 811 36.32 2.50 -3.31
CA PRO A 811 35.05 3.22 -3.42
C PRO A 811 34.77 4.23 -2.29
N GLU A 812 35.73 4.51 -1.39
CA GLU A 812 35.44 5.22 -0.14
C GLU A 812 35.37 6.77 -0.27
N ASP A 813 35.88 7.38 -1.34
CA ASP A 813 35.89 8.85 -1.49
C ASP A 813 34.71 9.44 -2.30
N LYS A 814 33.91 8.62 -2.98
CA LYS A 814 32.71 9.11 -3.70
C LYS A 814 31.49 9.20 -2.78
N THR A 815 31.38 8.28 -1.82
CA THR A 815 30.24 8.21 -0.90
C THR A 815 30.28 9.35 0.12
N SER A 816 31.47 9.74 0.60
CA SER A 816 31.63 10.85 1.56
C SER A 816 31.35 12.22 0.92
N ALA A 817 31.67 12.40 -0.37
CA ALA A 817 31.37 13.63 -1.11
C ALA A 817 29.86 13.78 -1.40
N ILE A 818 29.16 12.67 -1.69
CA ILE A 818 27.71 12.64 -1.91
C ILE A 818 26.97 12.88 -0.58
N GLU A 819 27.39 12.23 0.50
CA GLU A 819 26.80 12.44 1.84
C GLU A 819 27.00 13.88 2.35
N ASN A 820 28.14 14.51 2.08
CA ASN A 820 28.37 15.91 2.45
C ASN A 820 27.52 16.87 1.60
N LEU A 821 27.32 16.60 0.31
CA LEU A 821 26.42 17.38 -0.56
C LEU A 821 24.94 17.25 -0.16
N GLU A 822 24.52 16.06 0.26
CA GLU A 822 23.15 15.83 0.78
C GLU A 822 22.97 16.52 2.13
N ARG A 823 23.96 16.46 3.01
CA ARG A 823 23.93 17.13 4.33
C ARG A 823 23.95 18.66 4.21
N GLU A 824 24.68 19.24 3.25
CA GLU A 824 24.64 20.68 2.94
C GLU A 824 23.28 21.10 2.34
N LYS A 825 22.69 20.28 1.47
CA LYS A 825 21.37 20.52 0.87
C LYS A 825 20.25 20.49 1.91
N ASP A 826 20.29 19.54 2.84
CA ASP A 826 19.31 19.44 3.93
C ASP A 826 19.45 20.60 4.92
N THR A 827 20.68 21.06 5.18
CA THR A 827 20.96 22.23 6.03
C THR A 827 20.45 23.53 5.38
N ALA A 828 20.63 23.68 4.05
CA ALA A 828 20.09 24.83 3.30
C ALA A 828 18.54 24.82 3.28
N CYS A 829 17.93 23.65 3.08
CA CYS A 829 16.47 23.50 3.09
C CYS A 829 15.87 23.79 4.48
N ALA A 830 16.52 23.31 5.55
CA ALA A 830 16.13 23.60 6.92
C ALA A 830 16.23 25.10 7.27
N SER A 831 17.30 25.78 6.87
CA SER A 831 17.45 27.22 7.14
C SER A 831 16.43 28.08 6.39
N THR A 832 16.07 27.69 5.16
CA THR A 832 15.03 28.34 4.36
C THR A 832 13.65 28.15 4.97
N PHE A 833 13.37 26.95 5.50
CA PHE A 833 12.11 26.66 6.19
C PHE A 833 11.99 27.44 7.51
N SER A 834 13.06 27.53 8.30
CA SER A 834 13.09 28.35 9.51
C SER A 834 12.97 29.86 9.20
N ALA A 835 13.49 30.33 8.05
CA ALA A 835 13.29 31.72 7.61
C ALA A 835 11.85 32.00 7.18
N LEU A 836 11.19 31.06 6.49
CA LEU A 836 9.77 31.14 6.14
C LEU A 836 8.86 31.10 7.37
N GLU A 837 9.20 30.27 8.36
CA GLU A 837 8.47 30.19 9.63
C GLU A 837 8.66 31.46 10.47
N ALA A 838 9.87 32.03 10.50
CA ALA A 838 10.13 33.33 11.13
C ALA A 838 9.43 34.49 10.42
N MET A 839 9.35 34.46 9.08
CA MET A 839 8.58 35.44 8.29
C MET A 839 7.07 35.30 8.53
N HIS A 840 6.56 34.08 8.68
CA HIS A 840 5.16 33.84 9.03
C HIS A 840 4.83 34.32 10.45
N ILE A 841 5.69 34.04 11.44
CA ILE A 841 5.56 34.58 12.81
C ILE A 841 5.60 36.12 12.79
N LYS A 842 6.48 36.72 11.98
CA LYS A 842 6.57 38.18 11.85
C LYS A 842 5.34 38.78 11.14
N ALA A 843 4.85 38.16 10.07
CA ALA A 843 3.65 38.60 9.34
C ALA A 843 2.37 38.46 10.18
N SER A 844 2.26 37.39 10.98
CA SER A 844 1.15 37.15 11.91
C SER A 844 1.21 38.01 13.18
N SER A 845 2.36 38.64 13.46
CA SER A 845 2.54 39.60 14.57
C SER A 845 2.30 41.06 14.21
N LEU A 846 2.10 41.38 12.93
CA LEU A 846 1.81 42.75 12.49
C LEU A 846 0.41 43.16 12.95
N SER A 847 0.34 44.28 13.68
CA SER A 847 -0.93 44.82 14.13
C SER A 847 -1.74 45.37 12.93
N ALA A 848 -3.07 45.35 13.03
CA ALA A 848 -3.94 45.93 11.99
C ALA A 848 -3.60 47.41 11.68
N ALA A 849 -3.01 48.13 12.64
CA ALA A 849 -2.55 49.50 12.47
C ALA A 849 -1.30 49.60 11.56
N GLU A 850 -0.37 48.65 11.65
CA GLU A 850 0.83 48.62 10.80
C GLU A 850 0.51 48.20 9.37
N ILE A 851 -0.44 47.27 9.20
CA ILE A 851 -0.95 46.86 7.88
C ILE A 851 -1.70 48.01 7.22
N GLY A 852 -2.48 48.78 7.98
CA GLY A 852 -3.12 50.01 7.51
C GLY A 852 -2.10 51.06 7.04
N ARG A 853 -1.02 51.28 7.80
CA ARG A 853 0.02 52.23 7.43
C ARG A 853 0.72 51.88 6.11
N TYR A 854 0.99 50.59 5.86
CA TYR A 854 1.57 50.14 4.59
C TYR A 854 0.62 50.26 3.39
N ALA A 855 -0.68 50.04 3.59
CA ALA A 855 -1.69 50.27 2.55
C ALA A 855 -1.82 51.76 2.19
N ASP A 856 -1.72 52.63 3.20
CA ASP A 856 -1.71 54.09 3.01
C ASP A 856 -0.42 54.56 2.31
N GLU A 857 0.74 54.00 2.66
CA GLU A 857 2.03 54.27 2.00
C GLU A 857 2.03 53.83 0.51
N MET A 858 1.45 52.67 0.18
CA MET A 858 1.32 52.21 -1.21
C MET A 858 0.32 53.03 -2.02
N THR A 859 -0.76 53.50 -1.39
CA THR A 859 -1.72 54.41 -1.99
C THR A 859 -1.08 55.79 -2.24
N ALA A 860 -0.28 56.29 -1.30
CA ALA A 860 0.49 57.52 -1.45
C ALA A 860 1.59 57.42 -2.52
N ALA A 861 2.11 56.23 -2.78
CA ALA A 861 3.07 55.94 -3.86
C ALA A 861 2.42 55.76 -5.25
N GLY A 862 1.09 55.91 -5.37
CA GLY A 862 0.36 55.82 -6.65
C GLY A 862 0.18 54.40 -7.20
N LEU A 863 0.51 53.37 -6.40
CA LEU A 863 0.39 51.96 -6.78
C LEU A 863 -1.05 51.48 -6.48
N LYS A 864 -1.98 51.87 -7.37
CA LYS A 864 -3.43 51.56 -7.40
C LYS A 864 -4.29 52.18 -6.28
N PRO A 865 -5.36 52.92 -6.61
CA PRO A 865 -6.33 53.40 -5.62
C PRO A 865 -7.35 52.30 -5.28
N GLY A 866 -7.53 51.98 -4.00
CA GLY A 866 -8.75 51.32 -3.50
C GLY A 866 -8.62 49.95 -2.83
N ILE A 867 -7.43 49.49 -2.43
CA ILE A 867 -7.31 48.24 -1.66
C ILE A 867 -7.50 48.54 -0.17
N SER A 868 -8.59 48.02 0.41
CA SER A 868 -8.84 48.16 1.85
C SER A 868 -7.87 47.29 2.66
N ALA A 869 -7.52 47.71 3.88
CA ALA A 869 -6.66 46.93 4.79
C ALA A 869 -7.16 45.49 4.99
N ALA A 870 -8.48 45.27 4.97
CA ALA A 870 -9.10 43.95 5.06
C ALA A 870 -8.81 43.05 3.84
N SER A 871 -8.65 43.63 2.65
CA SER A 871 -8.32 42.89 1.43
C SER A 871 -6.85 42.47 1.41
N CYS A 872 -5.94 43.29 1.93
CA CYS A 872 -4.53 42.90 2.10
C CYS A 872 -4.37 41.77 3.12
N THR A 873 -5.09 41.80 4.24
CA THR A 873 -5.06 40.72 5.23
C THR A 873 -5.57 39.39 4.64
N ALA A 874 -6.63 39.41 3.84
CA ALA A 874 -7.18 38.21 3.21
C ALA A 874 -6.26 37.58 2.16
N ILE A 875 -5.53 38.39 1.38
CA ILE A 875 -4.56 37.92 0.38
C ILE A 875 -3.34 37.30 1.08
N VAL A 876 -2.81 37.97 2.09
CA VAL A 876 -1.65 37.48 2.85
C VAL A 876 -1.99 36.21 3.65
N GLU A 877 -3.18 36.09 4.23
CA GLU A 877 -3.56 34.86 4.93
C GLU A 877 -3.90 33.70 3.98
N GLY A 878 -4.47 33.98 2.80
CA GLY A 878 -4.91 32.96 1.85
C GLY A 878 -3.75 32.34 1.07
N GLU A 879 -2.89 33.15 0.47
CA GLU A 879 -1.79 32.67 -0.36
C GLU A 879 -0.70 32.02 0.50
N PHE A 880 -0.33 32.64 1.63
CA PHE A 880 0.78 32.17 2.46
C PHE A 880 0.46 30.88 3.25
N LYS A 881 -0.80 30.67 3.66
CA LYS A 881 -1.23 29.38 4.27
C LYS A 881 -1.27 28.25 3.24
N GLY A 882 -1.61 28.56 1.99
CA GLY A 882 -1.57 27.60 0.88
C GLY A 882 -0.15 27.13 0.61
N THR A 883 0.80 28.05 0.46
CA THR A 883 2.21 27.72 0.17
C THR A 883 2.88 26.98 1.33
N LEU A 884 2.55 27.30 2.59
CA LEU A 884 3.09 26.60 3.76
C LEU A 884 2.54 25.17 3.91
N ALA A 885 1.28 24.94 3.55
CA ALA A 885 0.66 23.62 3.55
C ALA A 885 1.26 22.73 2.45
N GLU A 886 1.50 23.30 1.26
CA GLU A 886 2.12 22.62 0.13
C GLU A 886 3.59 22.27 0.41
N ALA A 887 4.35 23.18 1.05
CA ALA A 887 5.72 22.93 1.47
C ALA A 887 5.84 21.86 2.58
N LYS A 888 4.87 21.76 3.51
CA LYS A 888 4.82 20.68 4.51
C LYS A 888 4.50 19.32 3.88
N ALA A 889 3.57 19.27 2.94
CA ALA A 889 3.21 18.04 2.21
C ALA A 889 4.38 17.50 1.36
N LEU A 890 5.20 18.39 0.78
CA LEU A 890 6.41 18.02 0.03
C LEU A 890 7.56 17.51 0.92
N LYS A 891 7.62 17.93 2.19
CA LYS A 891 8.61 17.46 3.17
C LYS A 891 8.32 16.04 3.67
N GLU A 892 7.04 15.67 3.77
CA GLU A 892 6.60 14.36 4.27
C GLU A 892 6.68 13.23 3.22
N THR A 893 6.86 13.56 1.93
CA THR A 893 6.75 12.60 0.83
C THR A 893 8.05 11.96 0.33
N GLY A 894 9.23 12.37 0.84
CA GLY A 894 10.49 11.62 0.65
C GLY A 894 11.02 11.47 -0.80
N SER A 895 12.18 12.07 -1.04
CA SER A 895 13.17 11.72 -2.08
C SER A 895 12.96 12.04 -3.58
N SER A 896 11.88 12.69 -4.04
CA SER A 896 11.82 13.14 -5.46
C SER A 896 11.44 14.60 -5.71
N GLY A 897 11.14 15.38 -4.66
CA GLY A 897 10.60 16.75 -4.78
C GLY A 897 11.58 17.90 -4.54
N ALA A 898 12.86 17.66 -4.27
CA ALA A 898 13.75 18.70 -3.74
C ALA A 898 14.00 19.90 -4.69
N GLY A 899 13.88 19.72 -6.00
CA GLY A 899 13.97 20.83 -6.96
C GLY A 899 12.72 21.71 -7.00
N ARG A 900 11.55 21.14 -6.67
CA ARG A 900 10.25 21.80 -6.74
C ARG A 900 9.84 22.48 -5.44
N ALA A 901 10.48 22.10 -4.33
CA ALA A 901 10.34 22.77 -3.03
C ALA A 901 11.32 23.95 -2.85
N SER A 902 12.30 24.10 -3.76
CA SER A 902 13.25 25.22 -3.77
C SER A 902 12.78 26.39 -4.66
N ASP A 903 11.96 26.12 -5.68
CA ASP A 903 11.24 27.12 -6.46
C ASP A 903 10.02 27.61 -5.68
#